data_AF-A0A662R269-F1
#
_entry.id   AF-A0A662R269-F1
#
_cell.length_a   1.000
_cell.length_b   1.000
_cell.length_c   1.000
_cell.angle_alpha   90.00
_cell.angle_beta   90.00
_cell.angle_gamma   90.00
#
_symmetry.space_group_name_H-M   'P 1'
#
loop_
_entity.id
_entity.type
_entity.pdbx_description
1 polymer ?
#
loop_
_entity_poly.entity_id
_entity_poly.type
_entity_poly.pdbx_seq_one_letter_code
_entity_poly.pdbx_strand_id
1 'polypeptide(L)'
;MKIKTEIKKHRYGLLIVLFFSLFAWRNVLIEPGLVNYGDFVFPLILKNYLTHTYPLWKELWSYNNFQFFPRTVGYSFIMWIGFLPHMTPEIFERIFLIFIYSLSGISMYSATYLLLKEAYQGDERTEKLIMIASIASAIIYINNPYVINHIGHIYLRYSYALGPMILVSYIKMIHSEKYMKWLVLCGFLMALAAGTQHWIVFGPFLVGAYFFFDLILRRELKENIKRTSLLAIIWLGLVAYWLIPVVEVILTKGWVFPKYILSAESILSLHLKTNPYNVFTLMSFFWPKFEFVPSGILPRALWVASSLVLPISAFLAIAMRPKSKFVLFLAICVVLFTYLSLGMEALTPKFYYWLIFEAPYSGLYGWMFRDPNKWTQFLTMSYAFLSAFFVVEIFKRIEEGNIKLKKGVSLGCLSVLIVASMYFAWPGLTGDFNGLMSPSPVPKEYVDAVDYLDEHGDNYKVKWMPGYASRYATWNKKWTGHFDVFSSPIPAIGDMIFYSQYYSMYLYDVLLRNKTSNIGGHLAPANIKFIVFHNDTIEIRNFGKPNDPKVLESLLSQKDIKLVWKEGFMYIFENEKTSPLLYPSPKNFLAIGSIDLITSMNALDEFDANSSIVFINQLPTLPPSEAFDAVVFDSAEPYWDALGYFLPTTSLAEHTSHYNYRTGWSRTNCYTTTWHTHLSTFNRIDHWNFGYYKGLVLTYADGAKMSFDIDVPSLDRYIIGMRYFHNKNGGGIRLYIDGQPVIDVNSEGNLNDFVWAFSDVLTIDEGVHRITLENVEGFNAVNVITIAKTEEYEEDKKKIMRYLENRPKIYLLEAESDLNSINANITDYNMKWSLGRAVELTNYSRVNADIHIIDTNPTYRLALKVVSEGSIVHVNVGRYSYDFEVNNSTWIYTPPMKLNELTRVEISVSNKVYLDELLLYSTENGDGIEDVVGKKESETKVEWEKKSDTEYLVHVKTENPFYLVFSNVFEPNWYVIIDGEKINNVITNTYLNGFYIDRVGEYSFTLTYYPERFATYGWGITFLTLLFCILLIYRER
;
A
#
# COMPACT_ATOMS: atom_id res chain seq x y z
N MET A 1 -40.20 -24.65 -22.27
CA MET A 1 -39.84 -25.29 -23.56
C MET A 1 -38.78 -24.51 -24.36
N LYS A 2 -38.98 -23.21 -24.67
CA LYS A 2 -38.02 -22.38 -25.46
C LYS A 2 -36.57 -22.37 -24.93
N ILE A 3 -36.35 -22.22 -23.63
CA ILE A 3 -34.99 -22.23 -23.02
C ILE A 3 -34.27 -23.56 -23.27
N LYS A 4 -34.95 -24.71 -23.15
CA LYS A 4 -34.36 -26.02 -23.42
C LYS A 4 -33.93 -26.16 -24.89
N THR A 5 -34.68 -25.58 -25.82
CA THR A 5 -34.35 -25.59 -27.25
C THR A 5 -33.14 -24.71 -27.56
N GLU A 6 -33.06 -23.51 -26.99
CA GLU A 6 -31.91 -22.61 -27.14
C GLU A 6 -30.63 -23.19 -26.51
N ILE A 7 -30.72 -23.78 -25.31
CA ILE A 7 -29.57 -24.46 -24.68
C ILE A 7 -29.08 -25.62 -25.57
N LYS A 8 -30.00 -26.44 -26.11
CA LYS A 8 -29.62 -27.53 -27.03
C LYS A 8 -28.90 -27.02 -28.28
N LYS A 9 -29.23 -25.82 -28.76
CA LYS A 9 -28.58 -25.19 -29.91
C LYS A 9 -27.15 -24.76 -29.60
N HIS A 10 -26.93 -24.13 -28.45
CA HIS A 10 -25.64 -23.56 -28.08
C HIS A 10 -24.70 -24.53 -27.34
N ARG A 11 -25.18 -25.71 -26.95
CA ARG A 11 -24.43 -26.68 -26.11
C ARG A 11 -23.03 -26.99 -26.60
N TYR A 12 -22.81 -27.16 -27.90
CA TYR A 12 -21.51 -27.54 -28.43
C TYR A 12 -20.50 -26.41 -28.32
N GLY A 13 -20.91 -25.16 -28.57
CA GLY A 13 -20.02 -24.00 -28.40
C GLY A 13 -19.60 -23.82 -26.93
N LEU A 14 -20.55 -23.96 -26.01
CA LEU A 14 -20.29 -23.87 -24.58
C LEU A 14 -19.38 -25.02 -24.08
N LEU A 15 -19.61 -26.26 -24.54
CA LEU A 15 -18.76 -27.40 -24.21
C LEU A 15 -17.34 -27.25 -24.74
N ILE A 16 -17.16 -26.69 -25.94
CA ILE A 16 -15.83 -26.41 -26.50
C ILE A 16 -15.09 -25.37 -25.64
N VAL A 17 -15.76 -24.28 -25.25
CA VAL A 17 -15.18 -23.26 -24.36
C VAL A 17 -14.76 -23.86 -23.01
N LEU A 18 -15.62 -24.69 -22.42
CA LEU A 18 -15.31 -25.38 -21.17
C LEU A 18 -14.14 -26.35 -21.33
N PHE A 19 -14.11 -27.12 -22.42
CA PHE A 19 -13.00 -28.02 -22.73
C PHE A 19 -11.67 -27.26 -22.84
N PHE A 20 -11.62 -26.14 -23.56
CA PHE A 20 -10.42 -25.32 -23.63
C PHE A 20 -9.98 -24.78 -22.27
N SER A 21 -10.94 -24.44 -21.41
CA SER A 21 -10.64 -23.98 -20.05
C SER A 21 -10.05 -25.09 -19.20
N LEU A 22 -10.62 -26.29 -19.22
CA LEU A 22 -10.07 -27.46 -18.55
C LEU A 22 -8.68 -27.83 -19.10
N PHE A 23 -8.50 -27.74 -20.42
CA PHE A 23 -7.22 -28.05 -21.07
C PHE A 23 -6.10 -27.08 -20.68
N ALA A 24 -6.40 -25.78 -20.61
CA ALA A 24 -5.43 -24.74 -20.23
C ALA A 24 -4.92 -24.90 -18.79
N TRP A 25 -5.76 -25.45 -17.91
CA TRP A 25 -5.46 -25.65 -16.48
C TRP A 25 -5.13 -27.11 -16.11
N ARG A 26 -5.05 -28.03 -17.09
CA ARG A 26 -5.04 -29.48 -16.84
C ARG A 26 -4.00 -29.97 -15.84
N ASN A 27 -2.80 -29.35 -15.78
CA ASN A 27 -1.76 -29.77 -14.85
C ASN A 27 -2.08 -29.26 -13.44
N VAL A 28 -2.50 -27.99 -13.32
CA VAL A 28 -2.95 -27.37 -12.06
C VAL A 28 -4.12 -28.14 -11.42
N LEU A 29 -5.00 -28.73 -12.24
CA LEU A 29 -6.14 -29.51 -11.75
C LEU A 29 -5.76 -30.86 -11.12
N ILE A 30 -4.57 -31.38 -11.43
CA ILE A 30 -4.12 -32.72 -11.01
C ILE A 30 -3.00 -32.61 -9.96
N GLU A 31 -2.16 -31.58 -10.03
CA GLU A 31 -1.06 -31.36 -9.09
C GLU A 31 -1.57 -30.94 -7.69
N PRO A 32 -1.02 -31.52 -6.60
CA PRO A 32 -1.40 -31.18 -5.24
C PRO A 32 -0.82 -29.82 -4.79
N GLY A 33 -1.47 -29.19 -3.80
CA GLY A 33 -1.07 -27.90 -3.26
C GLY A 33 -1.87 -26.73 -3.81
N LEU A 34 -1.42 -25.51 -3.46
CA LEU A 34 -2.08 -24.25 -3.81
C LEU A 34 -1.26 -23.44 -4.79
N VAL A 35 -1.91 -22.66 -5.65
CA VAL A 35 -1.25 -21.69 -6.50
C VAL A 35 -1.02 -20.41 -5.71
N ASN A 36 0.24 -20.04 -5.56
CA ASN A 36 0.64 -18.82 -4.87
C ASN A 36 1.48 -17.94 -5.81
N TYR A 37 0.81 -17.00 -6.47
CA TYR A 37 1.44 -16.11 -7.45
C TYR A 37 0.60 -14.86 -7.75
N GLY A 38 1.23 -13.68 -7.71
CA GLY A 38 0.58 -12.42 -8.07
C GLY A 38 -0.54 -12.04 -7.09
N ASP A 39 -1.72 -11.68 -7.61
CA ASP A 39 -2.90 -11.41 -6.78
C ASP A 39 -3.54 -12.69 -6.22
N PHE A 40 -3.00 -13.86 -6.59
CA PHE A 40 -3.54 -15.16 -6.25
C PHE A 40 -2.78 -15.74 -5.06
N VAL A 41 -3.24 -15.40 -3.87
CA VAL A 41 -2.73 -15.91 -2.59
C VAL A 41 -3.91 -16.57 -1.87
N PHE A 42 -4.11 -17.86 -2.11
CA PHE A 42 -5.13 -18.64 -1.41
C PHE A 42 -4.62 -19.03 -0.01
N PRO A 43 -5.36 -18.69 1.06
CA PRO A 43 -4.96 -19.08 2.42
C PRO A 43 -5.25 -20.56 2.68
N LEU A 44 -4.56 -21.11 3.69
CA LEU A 44 -4.86 -22.45 4.22
C LEU A 44 -6.28 -22.57 4.77
N ILE A 45 -6.81 -21.48 5.32
CA ILE A 45 -8.15 -21.44 5.91
C ILE A 45 -9.10 -20.80 4.90
N LEU A 46 -9.93 -21.61 4.22
CA LEU A 46 -10.82 -21.12 3.16
C LEU A 46 -11.75 -19.99 3.64
N LYS A 47 -12.23 -20.07 4.88
CA LYS A 47 -13.10 -19.03 5.48
C LYS A 47 -12.42 -17.65 5.51
N ASN A 48 -11.10 -17.59 5.68
CA ASN A 48 -10.33 -16.35 5.64
C ASN A 48 -10.44 -15.67 4.27
N TYR A 49 -10.39 -16.45 3.18
CA TYR A 49 -10.58 -15.94 1.82
C TYR A 49 -12.03 -15.48 1.57
N LEU A 50 -13.00 -16.32 1.93
CA LEU A 50 -14.42 -16.05 1.65
C LEU A 50 -14.95 -14.82 2.41
N THR A 51 -14.42 -14.58 3.60
CA THR A 51 -14.78 -13.43 4.44
C THR A 51 -13.80 -12.28 4.30
N HIS A 52 -12.83 -12.35 3.38
CA HIS A 52 -11.89 -11.28 3.11
C HIS A 52 -12.63 -10.02 2.70
N THR A 53 -13.63 -10.13 1.81
CA THR A 53 -14.26 -8.99 1.12
C THR A 53 -15.25 -8.19 1.97
N TYR A 54 -15.53 -8.56 3.22
CA TYR A 54 -16.49 -7.87 4.10
C TYR A 54 -16.12 -8.14 5.57
N PRO A 55 -16.19 -7.15 6.49
CA PRO A 55 -16.66 -5.76 6.30
C PRO A 55 -15.57 -4.79 5.81
N LEU A 56 -15.76 -3.46 5.88
CA LEU A 56 -14.76 -2.48 5.47
C LEU A 56 -13.52 -2.44 6.37
N TRP A 57 -13.61 -2.91 7.62
CA TRP A 57 -12.45 -3.19 8.45
C TRP A 57 -12.41 -4.68 8.75
N LYS A 58 -11.24 -5.29 8.63
CA LYS A 58 -11.06 -6.71 8.92
C LYS A 58 -10.02 -6.86 10.03
N GLU A 59 -10.50 -7.23 11.20
CA GLU A 59 -9.66 -7.37 12.39
C GLU A 59 -8.59 -8.45 12.22
N LEU A 60 -8.91 -9.54 11.52
CA LEU A 60 -8.00 -10.69 11.34
C LEU A 60 -6.63 -10.29 10.77
N TRP A 61 -6.54 -9.26 9.94
CA TRP A 61 -5.24 -8.76 9.44
C TRP A 61 -4.99 -7.28 9.79
N SER A 62 -5.83 -6.73 10.67
CA SER A 62 -5.80 -5.33 11.11
C SER A 62 -5.69 -4.34 9.94
N TYR A 63 -6.58 -4.47 8.95
CA TYR A 63 -6.54 -3.64 7.74
C TYR A 63 -7.91 -3.14 7.26
N ASN A 64 -7.87 -2.01 6.55
CA ASN A 64 -9.03 -1.48 5.84
C ASN A 64 -9.21 -2.19 4.48
N ASN A 65 -10.45 -2.45 4.14
CA ASN A 65 -10.82 -3.36 3.09
C ASN A 65 -11.29 -2.65 1.81
N PHE A 66 -11.06 -1.34 1.66
CA PHE A 66 -11.56 -0.56 0.52
C PHE A 66 -11.18 -1.13 -0.85
N GLN A 67 -10.05 -1.84 -0.94
CA GLN A 67 -9.59 -2.49 -2.16
C GLN A 67 -10.36 -3.79 -2.50
N PHE A 68 -10.75 -4.59 -1.50
CA PHE A 68 -11.45 -5.87 -1.72
C PHE A 68 -12.95 -5.80 -1.46
N PHE A 69 -13.45 -4.78 -0.78
CA PHE A 69 -14.88 -4.56 -0.55
C PHE A 69 -15.72 -4.44 -1.84
N PRO A 70 -15.25 -3.82 -2.94
CA PRO A 70 -15.97 -3.89 -4.22
C PRO A 70 -16.15 -5.33 -4.73
N ARG A 71 -15.37 -6.29 -4.24
CA ARG A 71 -15.44 -7.69 -4.66
C ARG A 71 -16.58 -8.45 -3.99
N THR A 72 -17.18 -7.95 -2.90
CA THR A 72 -18.26 -8.63 -2.19
C THR A 72 -19.39 -9.01 -3.13
N VAL A 73 -19.94 -8.05 -3.90
CA VAL A 73 -20.94 -8.36 -4.94
C VAL A 73 -20.27 -8.87 -6.21
N GLY A 74 -19.17 -8.24 -6.64
CA GLY A 74 -18.50 -8.55 -7.90
C GLY A 74 -18.21 -10.03 -8.12
N TYR A 75 -17.86 -10.77 -7.05
CA TYR A 75 -17.50 -12.18 -7.08
C TYR A 75 -18.41 -13.05 -6.19
N SER A 76 -19.46 -12.48 -5.60
CA SER A 76 -20.36 -13.18 -4.65
C SER A 76 -20.77 -14.56 -5.13
N PHE A 77 -21.29 -14.67 -6.36
CA PHE A 77 -21.85 -15.92 -6.88
C PHE A 77 -20.84 -17.07 -6.90
N ILE A 78 -19.54 -16.80 -7.13
CA ILE A 78 -18.49 -17.85 -7.09
C ILE A 78 -18.06 -18.10 -5.65
N MET A 79 -17.99 -17.06 -4.80
CA MET A 79 -17.66 -17.20 -3.38
C MET A 79 -18.69 -18.05 -2.61
N TRP A 80 -19.99 -17.98 -2.96
CA TRP A 80 -21.03 -18.81 -2.32
C TRP A 80 -20.78 -20.31 -2.45
N ILE A 81 -20.14 -20.75 -3.53
CA ILE A 81 -19.74 -22.16 -3.73
C ILE A 81 -18.71 -22.58 -2.68
N GLY A 82 -17.90 -21.65 -2.19
CA GLY A 82 -16.90 -21.87 -1.14
C GLY A 82 -17.49 -22.30 0.20
N PHE A 83 -18.75 -21.95 0.48
CA PHE A 83 -19.44 -22.32 1.72
C PHE A 83 -20.12 -23.70 1.67
N LEU A 84 -20.00 -24.43 0.55
CA LEU A 84 -20.54 -25.79 0.48
C LEU A 84 -19.77 -26.73 1.43
N PRO A 85 -20.44 -27.71 2.05
CA PRO A 85 -19.78 -28.71 2.90
C PRO A 85 -18.64 -29.42 2.17
N HIS A 86 -17.56 -29.73 2.89
CA HIS A 86 -16.37 -30.41 2.37
C HIS A 86 -15.57 -29.64 1.30
N MET A 87 -15.84 -28.34 1.10
CA MET A 87 -15.03 -27.51 0.22
C MET A 87 -13.68 -27.20 0.88
N THR A 88 -12.60 -27.63 0.25
CA THR A 88 -11.22 -27.29 0.67
C THR A 88 -10.71 -26.07 -0.11
N PRO A 89 -9.69 -25.36 0.37
CA PRO A 89 -9.06 -24.28 -0.37
C PRO A 89 -8.63 -24.68 -1.79
N GLU A 90 -7.99 -25.86 -1.94
CA GLU A 90 -7.53 -26.37 -3.25
C GLU A 90 -8.69 -26.61 -4.23
N ILE A 91 -9.79 -27.23 -3.78
CA ILE A 91 -10.94 -27.51 -4.64
C ILE A 91 -11.57 -26.19 -5.09
N PHE A 92 -11.75 -25.26 -4.16
CA PHE A 92 -12.34 -23.96 -4.47
C PHE A 92 -11.47 -23.14 -5.43
N GLU A 93 -10.16 -23.11 -5.21
CA GLU A 93 -9.18 -22.45 -6.07
C GLU A 93 -9.29 -22.95 -7.53
N ARG A 94 -9.32 -24.26 -7.73
CA ARG A 94 -9.47 -24.88 -9.06
C ARG A 94 -10.78 -24.49 -9.73
N ILE A 95 -11.89 -24.53 -8.99
CA ILE A 95 -13.21 -24.12 -9.49
C ILE A 95 -13.18 -22.65 -9.90
N PHE A 96 -12.57 -21.79 -9.08
CA PHE A 96 -12.46 -20.35 -9.32
C PHE A 96 -11.66 -20.05 -10.60
N LEU A 97 -10.52 -20.72 -10.80
CA LEU A 97 -9.68 -20.57 -12.00
C LEU A 97 -10.41 -21.01 -13.28
N ILE A 98 -11.05 -22.19 -13.26
CA ILE A 98 -11.84 -22.69 -14.40
C ILE A 98 -13.00 -21.74 -14.69
N PHE A 99 -13.67 -21.24 -13.64
CA PHE A 99 -14.82 -20.38 -13.77
C PHE A 99 -14.48 -19.08 -14.52
N ILE A 100 -13.43 -18.36 -14.12
CA ILE A 100 -13.06 -17.07 -14.74
C ILE A 100 -12.61 -17.25 -16.20
N TYR A 101 -11.87 -18.32 -16.47
CA TYR A 101 -11.42 -18.65 -17.82
C TYR A 101 -12.60 -19.01 -18.73
N SER A 102 -13.54 -19.83 -18.23
CA SER A 102 -14.77 -20.20 -18.95
C SER A 102 -15.68 -18.99 -19.17
N LEU A 103 -15.80 -18.11 -18.18
CA LEU A 103 -16.61 -16.89 -18.27
C LEU A 103 -16.16 -16.00 -19.42
N SER A 104 -14.84 -15.85 -19.62
CA SER A 104 -14.26 -15.07 -20.72
C SER A 104 -14.73 -15.61 -22.08
N GLY A 105 -14.67 -16.92 -22.26
CA GLY A 105 -15.12 -17.57 -23.49
C GLY A 105 -16.62 -17.52 -23.70
N ILE A 106 -17.41 -17.78 -22.65
CA ILE A 106 -18.88 -17.78 -22.71
C ILE A 106 -19.38 -16.37 -23.05
N SER A 107 -18.81 -15.35 -22.41
CA SER A 107 -19.12 -13.95 -22.67
C SER A 107 -18.79 -13.57 -24.11
N MET A 108 -17.57 -13.86 -24.59
CA MET A 108 -17.20 -13.54 -25.97
C MET A 108 -18.02 -14.31 -27.01
N TYR A 109 -18.26 -15.61 -26.79
CA TYR A 109 -19.10 -16.43 -27.65
C TYR A 109 -20.51 -15.84 -27.79
N SER A 110 -21.14 -15.54 -26.64
CA SER A 110 -22.50 -15.04 -26.59
C SER A 110 -22.62 -13.64 -27.23
N ALA A 111 -21.68 -12.75 -26.89
CA ALA A 111 -21.61 -11.40 -27.44
C ALA A 111 -21.42 -11.43 -28.97
N THR A 112 -20.47 -12.24 -29.45
CA THR A 112 -20.17 -12.38 -30.88
C THR A 112 -21.36 -12.97 -31.63
N TYR A 113 -22.01 -14.01 -31.10
CA TYR A 113 -23.18 -14.62 -31.71
C TYR A 113 -24.33 -13.60 -31.85
N LEU A 114 -24.63 -12.83 -30.79
CA LEU A 114 -25.68 -11.82 -30.79
C LEU A 114 -25.41 -10.68 -31.77
N LEU A 115 -24.16 -10.26 -31.90
CA LEU A 115 -23.72 -9.20 -32.80
C LEU A 115 -23.77 -9.66 -34.27
N LEU A 116 -23.20 -10.84 -34.57
CA LEU A 116 -23.20 -11.41 -35.91
C LEU A 116 -24.62 -11.74 -36.39
N LYS A 117 -25.50 -12.24 -35.52
CA LYS A 117 -26.91 -12.50 -35.87
C LYS A 117 -27.67 -11.23 -36.26
N GLU A 118 -27.28 -10.08 -35.71
CA GLU A 118 -27.83 -8.79 -36.15
C GLU A 118 -27.17 -8.29 -37.45
N ALA A 119 -25.88 -8.55 -37.61
CA ALA A 119 -25.13 -8.13 -38.79
C ALA A 119 -25.44 -8.95 -40.05
N TYR A 120 -25.83 -10.22 -39.88
CA TYR A 120 -26.09 -11.18 -40.95
C TYR A 120 -27.49 -11.78 -40.78
N GLN A 121 -28.38 -11.43 -41.71
CA GLN A 121 -29.64 -12.16 -41.89
C GLN A 121 -29.36 -13.36 -42.82
N GLY A 122 -29.93 -14.52 -42.50
CA GLY A 122 -29.69 -15.72 -43.31
C GLY A 122 -30.43 -16.95 -42.83
N ASP A 123 -30.26 -18.00 -43.62
CA ASP A 123 -30.78 -19.35 -43.40
C ASP A 123 -30.04 -20.10 -42.26
N GLU A 124 -30.46 -21.34 -42.00
CA GLU A 124 -29.85 -22.21 -40.96
C GLU A 124 -28.34 -22.41 -41.19
N ARG A 125 -27.89 -22.40 -42.45
CA ARG A 125 -26.46 -22.53 -42.81
C ARG A 125 -25.67 -21.31 -42.35
N THR A 126 -26.18 -20.10 -42.61
CA THR A 126 -25.56 -18.86 -42.13
C THR A 126 -25.48 -18.85 -40.61
N GLU A 127 -26.52 -19.33 -39.93
CA GLU A 127 -26.53 -19.40 -38.47
C GLU A 127 -25.49 -20.39 -37.92
N LYS A 128 -25.28 -21.55 -38.55
CA LYS A 128 -24.19 -22.47 -38.21
C LYS A 128 -22.82 -21.83 -38.39
N LEU A 129 -22.62 -21.07 -39.46
CA LEU A 129 -21.38 -20.33 -39.69
C LEU A 129 -21.14 -19.25 -38.63
N ILE A 130 -22.19 -18.53 -38.23
CA ILE A 130 -22.12 -17.57 -37.11
C ILE A 130 -21.69 -18.26 -35.82
N MET A 131 -22.23 -19.46 -35.53
CA MET A 131 -21.81 -20.23 -34.36
C MET A 131 -20.32 -20.62 -34.42
N ILE A 132 -19.83 -21.07 -35.58
CA ILE A 132 -18.41 -21.41 -35.78
C ILE A 132 -17.52 -20.18 -35.58
N ALA A 133 -17.88 -19.05 -36.19
CA ALA A 133 -17.15 -17.79 -36.03
C ALA A 133 -17.14 -17.31 -34.57
N SER A 134 -18.25 -17.50 -33.85
CA SER A 134 -18.36 -17.15 -32.43
C SER A 134 -17.48 -18.04 -31.54
N ILE A 135 -17.33 -19.33 -31.87
CA ILE A 135 -16.41 -20.25 -31.18
C ILE A 135 -14.96 -19.82 -31.42
N ALA A 136 -14.60 -19.50 -32.68
CA ALA A 136 -13.26 -19.05 -33.02
C ALA A 136 -12.87 -17.78 -32.26
N SER A 137 -13.76 -16.78 -32.26
CA SER A 137 -13.64 -15.54 -31.49
C SER A 137 -13.44 -15.80 -29.98
N ALA A 138 -14.22 -16.72 -29.40
CA ALA A 138 -14.09 -17.08 -27.99
C ALA A 138 -12.72 -17.70 -27.66
N ILE A 139 -12.21 -18.62 -28.50
CA ILE A 139 -10.90 -19.24 -28.30
C ILE A 139 -9.77 -18.18 -28.36
N ILE A 140 -9.82 -17.26 -29.33
CA ILE A 140 -8.86 -16.15 -29.47
C ILE A 140 -8.92 -15.24 -28.23
N TYR A 141 -10.12 -14.90 -27.77
CA TYR A 141 -10.31 -14.01 -26.63
C TYR A 141 -9.83 -14.62 -25.30
N ILE A 142 -9.90 -15.94 -25.17
CA ILE A 142 -9.40 -16.69 -24.02
C ILE A 142 -7.87 -16.85 -24.09
N ASN A 143 -7.31 -17.12 -25.27
CA ASN A 143 -5.89 -17.43 -25.43
C ASN A 143 -5.17 -16.45 -26.37
N ASN A 144 -4.74 -15.34 -25.80
CA ASN A 144 -3.96 -14.29 -26.46
C ASN A 144 -2.89 -13.73 -25.51
N PRO A 145 -1.86 -13.02 -26.00
CA PRO A 145 -0.76 -12.57 -25.15
C PRO A 145 -1.16 -11.59 -24.04
N TYR A 146 -2.17 -10.75 -24.26
CA TYR A 146 -2.67 -9.85 -23.21
C TYR A 146 -3.19 -10.67 -22.03
N VAL A 147 -4.07 -11.63 -22.30
CA VAL A 147 -4.64 -12.52 -21.29
C VAL A 147 -3.52 -13.29 -20.59
N ILE A 148 -2.65 -13.98 -21.33
CA ILE A 148 -1.57 -14.79 -20.76
C ILE A 148 -0.65 -13.96 -19.84
N ASN A 149 -0.21 -12.76 -20.24
CA ASN A 149 0.60 -11.88 -19.39
C ASN A 149 -0.11 -11.47 -18.08
N HIS A 150 -1.44 -11.40 -18.08
CA HIS A 150 -2.26 -11.04 -16.92
C HIS A 150 -2.81 -12.24 -16.16
N ILE A 151 -2.23 -13.44 -16.31
CA ILE A 151 -2.71 -14.65 -15.61
C ILE A 151 -2.72 -14.48 -14.09
N GLY A 152 -1.73 -13.77 -13.52
CA GLY A 152 -1.65 -13.50 -12.08
C GLY A 152 -2.54 -12.35 -11.60
N HIS A 153 -3.16 -11.58 -12.50
CA HIS A 153 -4.10 -10.49 -12.18
C HIS A 153 -5.54 -10.96 -12.36
N ILE A 154 -5.91 -12.04 -11.66
CA ILE A 154 -7.14 -12.78 -11.93
C ILE A 154 -8.41 -11.91 -11.74
N TYR A 155 -8.36 -10.95 -10.82
CA TYR A 155 -9.48 -10.04 -10.56
C TYR A 155 -9.72 -9.10 -11.76
N LEU A 156 -8.65 -8.53 -12.34
CA LEU A 156 -8.76 -7.71 -13.55
C LEU A 156 -9.27 -8.54 -14.74
N ARG A 157 -8.87 -9.81 -14.82
CA ARG A 157 -9.37 -10.76 -15.82
C ARG A 157 -10.86 -11.03 -15.71
N TYR A 158 -11.41 -11.11 -14.50
CA TYR A 158 -12.85 -11.27 -14.32
C TYR A 158 -13.64 -10.12 -14.95
N SER A 159 -13.19 -8.87 -14.76
CA SER A 159 -13.81 -7.72 -15.41
C SER A 159 -13.62 -7.73 -16.94
N TYR A 160 -12.42 -8.10 -17.43
CA TYR A 160 -12.16 -8.35 -18.85
C TYR A 160 -13.10 -9.41 -19.45
N ALA A 161 -13.41 -10.47 -18.69
CA ALA A 161 -14.33 -11.52 -19.12
C ALA A 161 -15.72 -10.97 -19.44
N LEU A 162 -16.19 -9.96 -18.69
CA LEU A 162 -17.52 -9.37 -18.85
C LEU A 162 -17.61 -8.31 -19.97
N GLY A 163 -16.49 -7.72 -20.36
CA GLY A 163 -16.40 -6.65 -21.37
C GLY A 163 -17.21 -6.87 -22.66
N PRO A 164 -17.09 -8.04 -23.34
CA PRO A 164 -17.82 -8.31 -24.59
C PRO A 164 -19.34 -8.23 -24.41
N MET A 165 -19.86 -8.81 -23.33
CA MET A 165 -21.30 -8.79 -23.03
C MET A 165 -21.77 -7.42 -22.52
N ILE A 166 -20.93 -6.64 -21.84
CA ILE A 166 -21.23 -5.24 -21.50
C ILE A 166 -21.45 -4.43 -22.77
N LEU A 167 -20.52 -4.49 -23.73
CA LEU A 167 -20.63 -3.77 -24.99
C LEU A 167 -21.89 -4.20 -25.76
N VAL A 168 -22.11 -5.51 -25.96
CA VAL A 168 -23.24 -5.98 -26.77
C VAL A 168 -24.59 -5.74 -26.09
N SER A 169 -24.68 -5.85 -24.76
CA SER A 169 -25.91 -5.48 -24.04
C SER A 169 -26.21 -3.99 -24.15
N TYR A 170 -25.20 -3.11 -24.12
CA TYR A 170 -25.35 -1.69 -24.39
C TYR A 170 -25.85 -1.41 -25.81
N ILE A 171 -25.24 -2.04 -26.82
CA ILE A 171 -25.69 -1.96 -28.22
C ILE A 171 -27.16 -2.36 -28.34
N LYS A 172 -27.55 -3.50 -27.75
CA LYS A 172 -28.93 -3.97 -27.78
C LYS A 172 -29.89 -3.03 -27.03
N MET A 173 -29.45 -2.43 -25.93
CA MET A 173 -30.24 -1.45 -25.18
C MET A 173 -30.57 -0.20 -26.03
N ILE A 174 -29.59 0.28 -26.80
CA ILE A 174 -29.78 1.45 -27.68
C ILE A 174 -30.70 1.12 -28.86
N HIS A 175 -30.52 -0.06 -29.47
CA HIS A 175 -31.17 -0.38 -30.76
C HIS A 175 -32.49 -1.19 -30.65
N SER A 176 -32.82 -1.76 -29.48
CA SER A 176 -34.06 -2.55 -29.32
C SER A 176 -35.24 -1.67 -28.92
N GLU A 177 -36.44 -2.02 -29.41
CA GLU A 177 -37.71 -1.44 -28.92
C GLU A 177 -37.99 -1.84 -27.47
N LYS A 178 -37.82 -3.15 -27.16
CA LYS A 178 -37.85 -3.70 -25.80
C LYS A 178 -36.45 -3.75 -25.21
N TYR A 179 -36.03 -2.67 -24.56
CA TYR A 179 -34.67 -2.47 -24.06
C TYR A 179 -34.49 -2.67 -22.55
N MET A 180 -35.54 -2.77 -21.72
CA MET A 180 -35.41 -2.82 -20.25
C MET A 180 -34.60 -4.02 -19.79
N LYS A 181 -34.80 -5.20 -20.40
CA LYS A 181 -33.95 -6.38 -20.08
C LYS A 181 -32.46 -6.15 -20.38
N TRP A 182 -32.15 -5.39 -21.44
CA TRP A 182 -30.78 -5.11 -21.85
C TRP A 182 -30.15 -4.02 -21.00
N LEU A 183 -30.94 -3.02 -20.62
CA LEU A 183 -30.58 -2.00 -19.64
C LEU A 183 -30.18 -2.64 -18.30
N VAL A 184 -31.03 -3.50 -17.74
CA VAL A 184 -30.76 -4.18 -16.47
C VAL A 184 -29.56 -5.12 -16.60
N LEU A 185 -29.47 -5.90 -17.68
CA LEU A 185 -28.32 -6.77 -17.91
C LEU A 185 -27.01 -5.97 -18.01
N CYS A 186 -26.99 -4.87 -18.76
CA CYS A 186 -25.82 -4.02 -18.93
C CYS A 186 -25.39 -3.41 -17.59
N GLY A 187 -26.32 -2.82 -16.84
CA GLY A 187 -26.05 -2.24 -15.52
C GLY A 187 -25.52 -3.27 -14.54
N PHE A 188 -26.09 -4.48 -14.51
CA PHE A 188 -25.63 -5.57 -13.65
C PHE A 188 -24.23 -6.07 -14.04
N LEU A 189 -23.96 -6.27 -15.34
CA LEU A 189 -22.63 -6.66 -15.81
C LEU A 189 -21.57 -5.59 -15.52
N MET A 190 -21.91 -4.30 -15.66
CA MET A 190 -21.03 -3.20 -15.29
C MET A 190 -20.78 -3.16 -13.78
N ALA A 191 -21.79 -3.44 -12.95
CA ALA A 191 -21.64 -3.52 -11.50
C ALA A 191 -20.73 -4.68 -11.08
N LEU A 192 -20.89 -5.86 -11.71
CA LEU A 192 -20.00 -7.00 -11.50
C LEU A 192 -18.56 -6.69 -11.94
N ALA A 193 -18.38 -6.08 -13.11
CA ALA A 193 -17.06 -5.69 -13.61
C ALA A 193 -16.39 -4.65 -12.71
N ALA A 194 -17.16 -3.71 -12.14
CA ALA A 194 -16.69 -2.70 -11.19
C ALA A 194 -16.27 -3.29 -9.82
N GLY A 195 -16.38 -4.61 -9.61
CA GLY A 195 -15.74 -5.30 -8.50
C GLY A 195 -14.20 -5.16 -8.51
N THR A 196 -13.62 -4.74 -9.63
CA THR A 196 -12.30 -4.12 -9.63
C THR A 196 -12.43 -2.61 -9.76
N GLN A 197 -11.75 -1.87 -8.90
CA GLN A 197 -11.80 -0.40 -8.88
C GLN A 197 -11.45 0.21 -10.25
N HIS A 198 -10.57 -0.43 -11.04
CA HIS A 198 -10.23 0.01 -12.40
C HIS A 198 -11.46 0.12 -13.33
N TRP A 199 -12.38 -0.83 -13.25
CA TRP A 199 -13.52 -0.89 -14.18
C TRP A 199 -14.64 0.09 -13.86
N ILE A 200 -14.58 0.80 -12.72
CA ILE A 200 -15.44 1.97 -12.51
C ILE A 200 -15.11 3.08 -13.51
N VAL A 201 -13.86 3.17 -13.97
CA VAL A 201 -13.41 4.14 -14.96
C VAL A 201 -13.47 3.54 -16.37
N PHE A 202 -12.89 2.36 -16.57
CA PHE A 202 -12.77 1.78 -17.92
C PHE A 202 -14.10 1.28 -18.53
N GLY A 203 -15.07 0.86 -17.70
CA GLY A 203 -16.41 0.46 -18.17
C GLY A 203 -17.14 1.59 -18.90
N PRO A 204 -17.27 2.79 -18.29
CA PRO A 204 -17.80 3.98 -18.94
C PRO A 204 -17.11 4.35 -20.26
N PHE A 205 -15.78 4.22 -20.37
CA PHE A 205 -15.07 4.47 -21.64
C PHE A 205 -15.51 3.51 -22.75
N LEU A 206 -15.73 2.23 -22.43
CA LEU A 206 -16.18 1.23 -23.41
C LEU A 206 -17.58 1.54 -23.95
N VAL A 207 -18.55 1.82 -23.08
CA VAL A 207 -19.92 2.16 -23.51
C VAL A 207 -19.97 3.54 -24.16
N GLY A 208 -19.17 4.49 -23.66
CA GLY A 208 -19.01 5.83 -24.22
C GLY A 208 -18.50 5.80 -25.66
N ALA A 209 -17.53 4.94 -25.98
CA ALA A 209 -17.04 4.77 -27.35
C ALA A 209 -18.18 4.41 -28.32
N TYR A 210 -19.09 3.51 -27.95
CA TYR A 210 -20.25 3.18 -28.78
C TYR A 210 -21.29 4.29 -28.80
N PHE A 211 -21.54 4.96 -27.66
CA PHE A 211 -22.46 6.09 -27.58
C PHE A 211 -22.09 7.20 -28.58
N PHE A 212 -20.82 7.63 -28.59
CA PHE A 212 -20.35 8.66 -29.51
C PHE A 212 -20.37 8.20 -30.96
N PHE A 213 -20.01 6.94 -31.22
CA PHE A 213 -20.11 6.36 -32.56
C PHE A 213 -21.57 6.37 -33.09
N ASP A 214 -22.52 5.90 -32.28
CA ASP A 214 -23.93 5.86 -32.65
C ASP A 214 -24.49 7.28 -32.85
N LEU A 215 -24.08 8.23 -32.01
CA LEU A 215 -24.46 9.63 -32.12
C LEU A 215 -24.01 10.27 -33.45
N ILE A 216 -22.80 9.93 -33.93
CA ILE A 216 -22.31 10.42 -35.22
C ILE A 216 -23.14 9.84 -36.38
N LEU A 217 -23.56 8.58 -36.28
CA LEU A 217 -24.33 7.90 -37.32
C LEU A 217 -25.83 8.23 -37.29
N ARG A 218 -26.40 8.49 -36.11
CA ARG A 218 -27.84 8.62 -35.88
C ARG A 218 -28.12 9.86 -35.04
N ARG A 219 -29.07 10.69 -35.49
CA ARG A 219 -29.45 11.94 -34.82
C ARG A 219 -30.49 11.76 -33.71
N GLU A 220 -30.64 10.56 -33.14
CA GLU A 220 -31.60 10.26 -32.05
C GLU A 220 -31.03 10.58 -30.66
N LEU A 221 -30.48 11.79 -30.50
CA LEU A 221 -29.71 12.21 -29.33
C LEU A 221 -30.52 12.11 -28.02
N LYS A 222 -31.80 12.50 -28.04
CA LYS A 222 -32.62 12.60 -26.82
C LYS A 222 -32.89 11.24 -26.16
N GLU A 223 -33.27 10.23 -26.95
CA GLU A 223 -33.59 8.90 -26.42
C GLU A 223 -32.31 8.16 -26.00
N ASN A 224 -31.22 8.30 -26.75
CA ASN A 224 -29.93 7.72 -26.40
C ASN A 224 -29.36 8.31 -25.11
N ILE A 225 -29.44 9.64 -24.91
CA ILE A 225 -29.07 10.28 -23.64
C ILE A 225 -29.93 9.71 -22.53
N LYS A 226 -31.26 9.69 -22.68
CA LYS A 226 -32.18 9.19 -21.64
C LYS A 226 -31.85 7.75 -21.23
N ARG A 227 -31.67 6.83 -22.19
CA ARG A 227 -31.34 5.42 -21.92
C ARG A 227 -29.98 5.29 -21.24
N THR A 228 -28.99 6.06 -21.67
CA THR A 228 -27.64 6.04 -21.10
C THR A 228 -27.58 6.66 -19.71
N SER A 229 -28.32 7.75 -19.46
CA SER A 229 -28.48 8.32 -18.11
C SER A 229 -29.17 7.35 -17.17
N LEU A 230 -30.22 6.64 -17.64
CA LEU A 230 -30.88 5.62 -16.82
C LEU A 230 -29.95 4.44 -16.51
N LEU A 231 -29.13 4.01 -17.47
CA LEU A 231 -28.09 3.00 -17.24
C LEU A 231 -27.10 3.48 -16.18
N ALA A 232 -26.63 4.72 -16.26
CA ALA A 232 -25.71 5.30 -15.27
C ALA A 232 -26.33 5.32 -13.87
N ILE A 233 -27.59 5.71 -13.73
CA ILE A 233 -28.31 5.70 -12.44
C ILE A 233 -28.40 4.27 -11.87
N ILE A 234 -28.82 3.31 -12.69
CA ILE A 234 -28.91 1.90 -12.26
C ILE A 234 -27.53 1.38 -11.85
N TRP A 235 -26.52 1.62 -12.68
CA TRP A 235 -25.17 1.14 -12.41
C TRP A 235 -24.60 1.75 -11.13
N LEU A 236 -24.68 3.08 -10.95
CA LEU A 236 -24.24 3.78 -9.73
C LEU A 236 -25.02 3.31 -8.50
N GLY A 237 -26.33 3.09 -8.63
CA GLY A 237 -27.16 2.52 -7.57
C GLY A 237 -26.72 1.11 -7.18
N LEU A 238 -26.35 0.25 -8.15
CA LEU A 238 -25.89 -1.12 -7.91
C LEU A 238 -24.49 -1.20 -7.27
N VAL A 239 -23.65 -0.18 -7.46
CA VAL A 239 -22.30 -0.11 -6.84
C VAL A 239 -22.27 0.80 -5.61
N ALA A 240 -23.41 1.36 -5.20
CA ALA A 240 -23.50 2.32 -4.11
C ALA A 240 -22.95 1.78 -2.79
N TYR A 241 -23.07 0.46 -2.54
CA TYR A 241 -22.59 -0.17 -1.30
C TYR A 241 -21.11 0.09 -1.01
N TRP A 242 -20.24 0.11 -2.02
CA TRP A 242 -18.82 0.43 -1.85
C TRP A 242 -18.46 1.82 -2.34
N LEU A 243 -19.21 2.39 -3.28
CA LEU A 243 -18.89 3.72 -3.82
C LEU A 243 -19.16 4.83 -2.80
N ILE A 244 -20.26 4.76 -2.04
CA ILE A 244 -20.62 5.78 -1.04
C ILE A 244 -19.57 5.90 0.06
N PRO A 245 -19.14 4.81 0.76
CA PRO A 245 -18.10 4.95 1.78
C PRO A 245 -16.77 5.43 1.19
N VAL A 246 -16.40 5.06 -0.05
CA VAL A 246 -15.20 5.59 -0.71
C VAL A 246 -15.31 7.10 -0.95
N VAL A 247 -16.45 7.57 -1.47
CA VAL A 247 -16.68 9.00 -1.72
C VAL A 247 -16.65 9.78 -0.42
N GLU A 248 -17.23 9.26 0.67
CA GLU A 248 -17.20 9.92 1.97
C GLU A 248 -15.78 10.11 2.48
N VAL A 249 -14.96 9.07 2.48
CA VAL A 249 -13.57 9.17 2.96
C VAL A 249 -12.74 10.11 2.08
N ILE A 250 -12.96 10.11 0.76
CA ILE A 250 -12.31 11.08 -0.14
C ILE A 250 -12.69 12.52 0.24
N LEU A 251 -13.96 12.78 0.53
CA LEU A 251 -14.46 14.12 0.87
C LEU A 251 -14.02 14.58 2.26
N THR A 252 -13.86 13.67 3.23
CA THR A 252 -13.57 14.03 4.63
C THR A 252 -12.08 13.92 5.00
N LYS A 253 -11.33 13.01 4.36
CA LYS A 253 -9.94 12.67 4.71
C LYS A 253 -8.98 12.64 3.51
N GLY A 254 -9.49 12.78 2.28
CA GLY A 254 -8.66 12.95 1.07
C GLY A 254 -7.93 11.71 0.55
N TRP A 255 -8.06 10.52 1.16
CA TRP A 255 -7.19 9.39 0.82
C TRP A 255 -7.83 7.99 0.96
N VAL A 256 -7.86 7.21 -0.13
CA VAL A 256 -8.37 5.81 -0.18
C VAL A 256 -7.54 4.91 -1.13
N PHE A 257 -6.45 5.41 -1.72
CA PHE A 257 -5.77 4.81 -2.89
C PHE A 257 -4.25 4.70 -2.68
N PRO A 258 -3.56 3.70 -3.26
CA PRO A 258 -2.25 3.23 -2.79
C PRO A 258 -1.19 4.31 -2.48
N LYS A 259 -0.47 4.16 -1.35
CA LYS A 259 0.54 5.13 -0.84
C LYS A 259 1.89 5.12 -1.57
N TYR A 260 2.05 4.35 -2.65
CA TYR A 260 3.30 4.42 -3.42
C TYR A 260 3.38 5.75 -4.18
N ILE A 261 4.60 6.24 -4.34
CA ILE A 261 4.86 7.53 -4.98
C ILE A 261 4.77 7.34 -6.50
N LEU A 262 3.85 8.06 -7.15
CA LEU A 262 3.75 8.10 -8.60
C LEU A 262 4.74 9.13 -9.16
N SER A 263 5.69 8.68 -9.99
CA SER A 263 6.73 9.51 -10.60
C SER A 263 6.81 9.35 -12.12
N ALA A 264 7.38 10.34 -12.82
CA ALA A 264 7.55 10.35 -14.27
C ALA A 264 8.34 9.13 -14.74
N GLU A 265 9.43 8.77 -14.06
CA GLU A 265 10.24 7.63 -14.46
C GLU A 265 9.58 6.29 -14.06
N SER A 266 8.73 6.24 -13.02
CA SER A 266 7.90 5.06 -12.76
C SER A 266 6.94 4.81 -13.93
N ILE A 267 6.37 5.87 -14.51
CA ILE A 267 5.53 5.79 -15.70
C ILE A 267 6.35 5.35 -16.90
N LEU A 268 7.52 5.96 -17.15
CA LEU A 268 8.40 5.52 -18.24
C LEU A 268 8.74 4.03 -18.13
N SER A 269 8.98 3.52 -16.92
CA SER A 269 9.24 2.09 -16.71
C SER A 269 8.04 1.20 -17.09
N LEU A 270 6.82 1.66 -16.85
CA LEU A 270 5.58 0.99 -17.27
C LEU A 270 5.32 1.12 -18.78
N HIS A 271 6.05 1.99 -19.48
CA HIS A 271 5.91 2.24 -20.92
C HIS A 271 6.98 1.56 -21.78
N LEU A 272 8.00 0.91 -21.18
CA LEU A 272 9.16 0.34 -21.89
C LEU A 272 8.82 -0.62 -23.05
N LYS A 273 7.63 -1.21 -23.07
CA LYS A 273 7.18 -2.15 -24.10
C LYS A 273 6.07 -1.61 -24.99
N THR A 274 5.71 -0.33 -24.91
CA THR A 274 4.54 0.26 -25.56
C THR A 274 4.74 0.73 -27.01
N ASN A 275 5.81 0.29 -27.69
CA ASN A 275 6.01 0.63 -29.10
C ASN A 275 4.90 0.08 -30.04
N PRO A 276 4.74 0.64 -31.25
CA PRO A 276 3.67 0.24 -32.16
C PRO A 276 3.61 -1.26 -32.45
N TYR A 277 4.73 -1.91 -32.74
CA TYR A 277 4.75 -3.35 -33.04
C TYR A 277 4.18 -4.16 -31.87
N ASN A 278 4.67 -3.91 -30.65
CA ASN A 278 4.21 -4.62 -29.47
C ASN A 278 2.73 -4.35 -29.18
N VAL A 279 2.24 -3.12 -29.34
CA VAL A 279 0.81 -2.81 -29.14
C VAL A 279 -0.04 -3.54 -30.18
N PHE A 280 0.34 -3.48 -31.47
CA PHE A 280 -0.36 -4.18 -32.55
C PHE A 280 -0.41 -5.69 -32.35
N THR A 281 0.65 -6.29 -31.79
CA THR A 281 0.69 -7.72 -31.50
C THR A 281 0.28 -8.07 -30.07
N LEU A 282 -0.31 -7.14 -29.30
CA LEU A 282 -0.77 -7.35 -27.90
C LEU A 282 0.35 -7.73 -26.89
N MET A 283 1.61 -7.43 -27.21
CA MET A 283 2.83 -7.72 -26.44
C MET A 283 3.34 -6.50 -25.65
N SER A 284 2.52 -5.47 -25.46
CA SER A 284 2.92 -4.19 -24.84
C SER A 284 3.01 -4.19 -23.31
N PHE A 285 2.81 -5.34 -22.66
CA PHE A 285 2.91 -5.43 -21.20
C PHE A 285 4.36 -5.19 -20.73
N PHE A 286 4.55 -4.24 -19.82
CA PHE A 286 5.88 -3.77 -19.40
C PHE A 286 6.73 -4.85 -18.74
N TRP A 287 6.08 -5.80 -18.06
CA TRP A 287 6.75 -6.85 -17.30
C TRP A 287 6.35 -8.24 -17.83
N PRO A 288 6.82 -8.64 -19.03
CA PRO A 288 6.44 -9.92 -19.62
C PRO A 288 6.81 -11.06 -18.67
N LYS A 289 5.80 -11.87 -18.30
CA LYS A 289 5.96 -12.95 -17.32
C LYS A 289 6.54 -14.23 -17.91
N PHE A 290 6.62 -14.28 -19.24
CA PHE A 290 7.05 -15.43 -20.01
C PHE A 290 8.00 -15.00 -21.10
N GLU A 291 8.93 -15.90 -21.44
CA GLU A 291 9.60 -15.85 -22.72
C GLU A 291 8.64 -16.38 -23.79
N PHE A 292 7.87 -15.49 -24.41
CA PHE A 292 6.92 -15.88 -25.45
C PHE A 292 7.63 -16.39 -26.71
N VAL A 293 8.82 -15.88 -26.99
CA VAL A 293 9.57 -16.20 -28.21
C VAL A 293 10.21 -17.58 -28.06
N PRO A 294 9.81 -18.59 -28.85
CA PRO A 294 10.43 -19.91 -28.78
C PRO A 294 11.90 -19.87 -29.21
N SER A 295 12.69 -20.82 -28.68
CA SER A 295 14.08 -21.03 -29.09
C SER A 295 14.18 -21.71 -30.46
N GLY A 296 15.25 -21.42 -31.19
CA GLY A 296 15.48 -21.94 -32.55
C GLY A 296 14.89 -21.06 -33.67
N ILE A 297 15.47 -21.17 -34.87
CA ILE A 297 15.15 -20.29 -36.00
C ILE A 297 13.72 -20.52 -36.52
N LEU A 298 13.35 -21.78 -36.79
CA LEU A 298 12.05 -22.11 -37.35
C LEU A 298 10.88 -21.84 -36.38
N PRO A 299 10.90 -22.31 -35.11
CA PRO A 299 9.85 -21.97 -34.14
C PRO A 299 9.67 -20.46 -33.97
N ARG A 300 10.77 -19.70 -33.91
CA ARG A 300 10.73 -18.23 -33.85
C ARG A 300 10.10 -17.62 -35.10
N ALA A 301 10.48 -18.06 -36.30
CA ALA A 301 9.90 -17.56 -37.55
C ALA A 301 8.39 -17.82 -37.63
N LEU A 302 7.95 -19.01 -37.24
CA LEU A 302 6.53 -19.36 -37.15
C LEU A 302 5.80 -18.54 -36.08
N TRP A 303 6.45 -18.22 -34.97
CA TRP A 303 5.88 -17.41 -33.90
C TRP A 303 5.68 -15.96 -34.35
N VAL A 304 6.68 -15.39 -35.04
CA VAL A 304 6.58 -14.05 -35.66
C VAL A 304 5.47 -14.02 -36.70
N ALA A 305 5.40 -15.02 -37.59
CA ALA A 305 4.30 -15.12 -38.55
C ALA A 305 2.93 -15.22 -37.85
N SER A 306 2.85 -15.98 -36.75
CA SER A 306 1.62 -16.14 -35.97
C SER A 306 1.17 -14.85 -35.30
N SER A 307 2.10 -13.99 -34.87
CA SER A 307 1.80 -12.69 -34.26
C SER A 307 1.00 -11.75 -35.18
N LEU A 308 1.14 -11.91 -36.50
CA LEU A 308 0.50 -11.06 -37.50
C LEU A 308 -0.87 -11.60 -37.96
N VAL A 309 -1.17 -12.88 -37.72
CA VAL A 309 -2.41 -13.51 -38.20
C VAL A 309 -3.65 -12.82 -37.64
N LEU A 310 -3.64 -12.50 -36.34
CA LEU A 310 -4.80 -11.86 -35.70
C LEU A 310 -5.02 -10.41 -36.22
N PRO A 311 -4.02 -9.50 -36.21
CA PRO A 311 -4.18 -8.17 -36.82
C PRO A 311 -4.58 -8.24 -38.29
N ILE A 312 -3.93 -9.08 -39.11
CA ILE A 312 -4.25 -9.22 -40.53
C ILE A 312 -5.70 -9.67 -40.72
N SER A 313 -6.16 -10.67 -39.95
CA SER A 313 -7.56 -11.12 -40.03
C SER A 313 -8.55 -9.99 -39.70
N ALA A 314 -8.22 -9.15 -38.73
CA ALA A 314 -9.05 -8.01 -38.36
C ALA A 314 -9.10 -6.95 -39.49
N PHE A 315 -7.95 -6.60 -40.09
CA PHE A 315 -7.92 -5.68 -41.23
C PHE A 315 -8.60 -6.25 -42.48
N LEU A 316 -8.49 -7.56 -42.73
CA LEU A 316 -9.23 -8.23 -43.80
C LEU A 316 -10.74 -8.18 -43.55
N ALA A 317 -11.21 -8.35 -42.31
CA ALA A 317 -12.63 -8.17 -41.99
C ALA A 317 -13.13 -6.75 -42.36
N ILE A 318 -12.32 -5.73 -42.05
CA ILE A 318 -12.60 -4.32 -42.37
C ILE A 318 -12.68 -4.13 -43.88
N ALA A 319 -11.68 -4.64 -44.63
CA ALA A 319 -11.65 -4.55 -46.09
C ALA A 319 -12.78 -5.33 -46.77
N MET A 320 -13.19 -6.47 -46.20
CA MET A 320 -14.25 -7.31 -46.75
C MET A 320 -15.65 -6.76 -46.49
N ARG A 321 -15.86 -6.03 -45.39
CA ARG A 321 -17.18 -5.52 -44.98
C ARG A 321 -17.15 -4.05 -44.50
N PRO A 322 -16.60 -3.10 -45.29
CA PRO A 322 -16.36 -1.72 -44.86
C PRO A 322 -17.66 -0.93 -44.59
N LYS A 323 -18.78 -1.35 -45.17
CA LYS A 323 -20.09 -0.71 -45.01
C LYS A 323 -20.86 -1.16 -43.77
N SER A 324 -20.40 -2.18 -43.05
CA SER A 324 -21.10 -2.64 -41.84
C SER A 324 -20.83 -1.67 -40.69
N LYS A 325 -21.89 -1.12 -40.09
CA LYS A 325 -21.78 -0.24 -38.91
C LYS A 325 -20.98 -0.88 -37.77
N PHE A 326 -21.12 -2.19 -37.56
CA PHE A 326 -20.40 -2.90 -36.51
C PHE A 326 -18.91 -3.03 -36.82
N VAL A 327 -18.56 -3.35 -38.07
CA VAL A 327 -17.16 -3.44 -38.51
C VAL A 327 -16.51 -2.06 -38.48
N LEU A 328 -17.23 -1.01 -38.89
CA LEU A 328 -16.76 0.37 -38.80
C LEU A 328 -16.50 0.82 -37.35
N PHE A 329 -17.43 0.53 -36.44
CA PHE A 329 -17.24 0.80 -35.01
C PHE A 329 -16.00 0.08 -34.47
N LEU A 330 -15.86 -1.22 -34.74
CA LEU A 330 -14.73 -2.00 -34.28
C LEU A 330 -13.40 -1.52 -34.90
N ALA A 331 -13.41 -1.05 -36.16
CA ALA A 331 -12.25 -0.42 -36.79
C ALA A 331 -11.83 0.87 -36.06
N ILE A 332 -12.80 1.71 -35.68
CA ILE A 332 -12.55 2.91 -34.87
C ILE A 332 -11.97 2.52 -33.51
N CYS A 333 -12.52 1.48 -32.86
CA CYS A 333 -11.99 0.96 -31.60
C CYS A 333 -10.54 0.45 -31.76
N VAL A 334 -10.20 -0.23 -32.85
CA VAL A 334 -8.82 -0.64 -33.13
C VAL A 334 -7.89 0.57 -33.18
N VAL A 335 -8.27 1.64 -33.89
CA VAL A 335 -7.45 2.87 -33.97
C VAL A 335 -7.35 3.55 -32.61
N LEU A 336 -8.49 3.78 -31.95
CA LEU A 336 -8.57 4.48 -30.66
C LEU A 336 -7.77 3.77 -29.57
N PHE A 337 -8.00 2.46 -29.37
CA PHE A 337 -7.36 1.71 -28.30
C PHE A 337 -5.90 1.36 -28.61
N THR A 338 -5.50 1.30 -29.89
CA THR A 338 -4.06 1.27 -30.25
C THR A 338 -3.40 2.56 -29.79
N TYR A 339 -3.97 3.71 -30.14
CA TYR A 339 -3.44 5.02 -29.74
C TYR A 339 -3.34 5.17 -28.22
N LEU A 340 -4.39 4.81 -27.47
CA LEU A 340 -4.37 4.88 -26.01
C LEU A 340 -3.39 3.87 -25.37
N SER A 341 -3.18 2.71 -26.00
CA SER A 341 -2.23 1.69 -25.53
C SER A 341 -0.75 2.07 -25.76
N LEU A 342 -0.47 3.02 -26.66
CA LEU A 342 0.88 3.57 -26.83
C LEU A 342 1.27 4.48 -25.64
N GLY A 343 0.30 5.07 -24.93
CA GLY A 343 0.56 5.94 -23.77
C GLY A 343 1.52 7.09 -24.09
N MET A 344 2.62 7.19 -23.33
CA MET A 344 3.70 8.15 -23.56
C MET A 344 4.48 7.97 -24.88
N GLU A 345 4.30 6.87 -25.61
CA GLU A 345 4.88 6.67 -26.96
C GLU A 345 3.91 7.08 -28.08
N ALA A 346 2.72 7.57 -27.73
CA ALA A 346 1.75 8.07 -28.71
C ALA A 346 2.24 9.37 -29.37
N LEU A 347 1.56 9.79 -30.45
CA LEU A 347 1.88 11.05 -31.15
C LEU A 347 1.74 12.31 -30.25
N THR A 348 1.00 12.22 -29.14
CA THR A 348 0.87 13.31 -28.16
C THR A 348 1.17 12.84 -26.73
N PRO A 349 2.45 12.62 -26.38
CA PRO A 349 2.83 12.14 -25.03
C PRO A 349 2.38 13.10 -23.92
N LYS A 350 2.36 14.40 -24.20
CA LYS A 350 1.92 15.45 -23.28
C LYS A 350 0.48 15.25 -22.78
N PHE A 351 -0.42 14.72 -23.62
CA PHE A 351 -1.79 14.44 -23.20
C PHE A 351 -1.83 13.36 -22.13
N TYR A 352 -1.03 12.30 -22.29
CA TYR A 352 -1.01 11.20 -21.33
C TYR A 352 -0.35 11.62 -20.00
N TYR A 353 0.71 12.42 -20.07
CA TYR A 353 1.33 13.04 -18.89
C TYR A 353 0.35 13.95 -18.15
N TRP A 354 -0.33 14.85 -18.88
CA TRP A 354 -1.36 15.73 -18.33
C TRP A 354 -2.47 14.93 -17.65
N LEU A 355 -2.99 13.89 -18.30
CA LEU A 355 -4.06 13.04 -17.74
C LEU A 355 -3.68 12.41 -16.39
N ILE A 356 -2.40 12.07 -16.21
CA ILE A 356 -1.93 11.38 -15.01
C ILE A 356 -1.56 12.34 -13.88
N PHE A 357 -0.96 13.49 -14.19
CA PHE A 357 -0.41 14.38 -13.18
C PHE A 357 -1.13 15.73 -13.05
N GLU A 358 -1.62 16.31 -14.14
CA GLU A 358 -2.04 17.73 -14.18
C GLU A 358 -3.55 17.91 -14.36
N ALA A 359 -4.25 16.90 -14.86
CA ALA A 359 -5.69 16.98 -15.09
C ALA A 359 -6.45 17.22 -13.77
N PRO A 360 -7.59 17.93 -13.78
CA PRO A 360 -8.38 18.15 -12.57
C PRO A 360 -8.67 16.83 -11.86
N TYR A 361 -8.40 16.78 -10.56
CA TYR A 361 -8.55 15.59 -9.72
C TYR A 361 -7.66 14.39 -10.13
N SER A 362 -6.56 14.62 -10.86
CA SER A 362 -5.56 13.59 -11.22
C SER A 362 -5.05 12.83 -10.00
N GLY A 363 -4.98 13.46 -8.82
CA GLY A 363 -4.66 12.78 -7.56
C GLY A 363 -5.62 11.64 -7.19
N LEU A 364 -6.88 11.67 -7.66
CA LEU A 364 -7.89 10.63 -7.39
C LEU A 364 -7.83 9.45 -8.37
N TYR A 365 -7.58 9.71 -9.66
CA TYR A 365 -7.69 8.69 -10.72
C TYR A 365 -6.43 8.47 -11.54
N GLY A 366 -5.45 9.38 -11.51
CA GLY A 366 -4.25 9.36 -12.35
C GLY A 366 -3.45 8.06 -12.20
N TRP A 367 -3.39 7.52 -10.98
CA TRP A 367 -2.78 6.21 -10.69
C TRP A 367 -3.42 5.07 -11.51
N MET A 368 -4.70 5.15 -11.88
CA MET A 368 -5.40 4.12 -12.65
C MET A 368 -4.94 4.09 -14.11
N PHE A 369 -4.54 5.26 -14.64
CA PHE A 369 -4.06 5.45 -16.01
C PHE A 369 -2.54 5.30 -16.15
N ARG A 370 -1.78 5.10 -15.07
CA ARG A 370 -0.30 4.99 -15.14
C ARG A 370 0.26 3.88 -16.04
N ASP A 371 -0.55 2.85 -16.30
CA ASP A 371 -0.19 1.72 -17.17
C ASP A 371 -1.14 1.70 -18.39
N PRO A 372 -0.63 2.01 -19.60
CA PRO A 372 -1.42 2.08 -20.82
C PRO A 372 -1.83 0.71 -21.34
N ASN A 373 -1.19 -0.38 -20.91
CA ASN A 373 -1.55 -1.72 -21.36
C ASN A 373 -3.00 -2.10 -20.94
N LYS A 374 -3.57 -1.42 -19.95
CA LYS A 374 -5.00 -1.56 -19.61
C LYS A 374 -5.93 -1.24 -20.80
N TRP A 375 -5.52 -0.40 -21.75
CA TRP A 375 -6.29 -0.15 -22.97
C TRP A 375 -6.21 -1.30 -23.98
N THR A 376 -5.13 -2.10 -23.94
CA THR A 376 -4.90 -3.23 -24.86
C THR A 376 -5.96 -4.32 -24.71
N GLN A 377 -6.65 -4.37 -23.58
CA GLN A 377 -7.78 -5.26 -23.35
C GLN A 377 -8.95 -5.02 -24.33
N PHE A 378 -9.24 -3.76 -24.64
CA PHE A 378 -10.30 -3.38 -25.58
C PHE A 378 -9.86 -3.55 -27.04
N LEU A 379 -8.57 -3.38 -27.31
CA LEU A 379 -7.97 -3.73 -28.60
C LEU A 379 -8.11 -5.23 -28.86
N THR A 380 -7.78 -6.06 -27.86
CA THR A 380 -7.91 -7.53 -27.90
C THR A 380 -9.35 -7.95 -28.18
N MET A 381 -10.32 -7.35 -27.48
CA MET A 381 -11.74 -7.57 -27.71
C MET A 381 -12.16 -7.20 -29.15
N SER A 382 -11.67 -6.06 -29.66
CA SER A 382 -11.98 -5.60 -31.01
C SER A 382 -11.45 -6.55 -32.09
N TYR A 383 -10.22 -7.05 -31.92
CA TYR A 383 -9.64 -8.07 -32.80
C TYR A 383 -10.43 -9.38 -32.77
N ALA A 384 -10.83 -9.83 -31.59
CA ALA A 384 -11.61 -11.07 -31.49
C ALA A 384 -12.98 -10.94 -32.19
N PHE A 385 -13.71 -9.82 -32.03
CA PHE A 385 -14.94 -9.58 -32.80
C PHE A 385 -14.69 -9.51 -34.32
N LEU A 386 -13.69 -8.74 -34.76
CA LEU A 386 -13.36 -8.60 -36.19
C LEU A 386 -12.93 -9.93 -36.82
N SER A 387 -12.19 -10.76 -36.08
CA SER A 387 -11.82 -12.11 -36.54
C SER A 387 -13.06 -12.98 -36.83
N ALA A 388 -14.14 -12.80 -36.06
CA ALA A 388 -15.40 -13.50 -36.30
C ALA A 388 -16.07 -13.02 -37.60
N PHE A 389 -16.06 -11.71 -37.87
CA PHE A 389 -16.52 -11.16 -39.15
C PHE A 389 -15.69 -11.70 -40.32
N PHE A 390 -14.36 -11.76 -40.17
CA PHE A 390 -13.47 -12.35 -41.17
C PHE A 390 -13.84 -13.81 -41.45
N VAL A 391 -14.06 -14.64 -40.42
CA VAL A 391 -14.46 -16.05 -40.59
C VAL A 391 -15.78 -16.17 -41.36
N VAL A 392 -16.78 -15.33 -41.07
CA VAL A 392 -18.05 -15.37 -41.83
C VAL A 392 -17.84 -14.95 -43.29
N GLU A 393 -17.12 -13.86 -43.53
CA GLU A 393 -16.90 -13.31 -44.88
C GLU A 393 -16.04 -14.23 -45.75
N ILE A 394 -14.96 -14.79 -45.21
CA ILE A 394 -14.07 -15.66 -45.97
C ILE A 394 -14.78 -16.96 -46.37
N PHE A 395 -15.60 -17.54 -45.49
CA PHE A 395 -16.39 -18.72 -45.81
C PHE A 395 -17.40 -18.44 -46.92
N LYS A 396 -18.14 -17.32 -46.85
CA LYS A 396 -19.09 -16.92 -47.89
C LYS A 396 -18.41 -16.71 -49.24
N ARG A 397 -17.30 -15.95 -49.27
CA ARG A 397 -16.55 -15.67 -50.50
C ARG A 397 -15.93 -16.91 -51.13
N ILE A 398 -15.39 -17.83 -50.33
CA ILE A 398 -14.86 -19.12 -50.83
C ILE A 398 -16.00 -19.99 -51.38
N GLU A 399 -17.16 -19.97 -50.73
CA GLU A 399 -18.34 -20.70 -51.19
C GLU A 399 -18.87 -20.16 -52.53
N GLU A 400 -18.85 -18.84 -52.73
CA GLU A 400 -19.26 -18.16 -53.97
C GLU A 400 -18.21 -18.28 -55.09
N GLY A 401 -16.92 -18.44 -54.76
CA GLY A 401 -15.83 -18.51 -55.73
C GLY A 401 -15.73 -19.83 -56.52
N ASN A 402 -14.87 -19.85 -57.55
CA ASN A 402 -14.69 -21.02 -58.44
C ASN A 402 -13.56 -21.97 -57.98
N ILE A 403 -13.46 -22.22 -56.67
CA ILE A 403 -12.41 -23.06 -56.05
C ILE A 403 -12.88 -24.52 -55.97
N LYS A 404 -12.07 -25.50 -56.40
CA LYS A 404 -12.44 -26.93 -56.38
C LYS A 404 -12.56 -27.53 -54.96
N LEU A 405 -11.80 -27.03 -53.98
CA LEU A 405 -11.70 -27.54 -52.60
C LEU A 405 -12.28 -26.56 -51.56
N LYS A 406 -13.44 -25.93 -51.85
CA LYS A 406 -14.04 -24.85 -51.03
C LYS A 406 -14.01 -25.13 -49.53
N LYS A 407 -14.56 -26.27 -49.10
CA LYS A 407 -14.62 -26.67 -47.68
C LYS A 407 -13.25 -26.83 -47.05
N GLY A 408 -12.28 -27.39 -47.78
CA GLY A 408 -10.90 -27.58 -47.31
C GLY A 408 -10.17 -26.26 -47.10
N VAL A 409 -10.32 -25.31 -48.03
CA VAL A 409 -9.69 -23.97 -47.93
C VAL A 409 -10.28 -23.17 -46.77
N SER A 410 -11.60 -23.16 -46.60
CA SER A 410 -12.25 -22.45 -45.49
C SER A 410 -11.85 -23.02 -44.14
N LEU A 411 -11.81 -24.35 -44.01
CA LEU A 411 -11.31 -25.02 -42.81
C LEU A 411 -9.83 -24.72 -42.57
N GLY A 412 -9.00 -24.71 -43.62
CA GLY A 412 -7.59 -24.31 -43.52
C GLY A 412 -7.40 -22.89 -42.99
N CYS A 413 -8.15 -21.92 -43.50
CA CYS A 413 -8.10 -20.53 -43.02
C CYS A 413 -8.49 -20.43 -41.54
N LEU A 414 -9.56 -21.13 -41.13
CA LEU A 414 -10.00 -21.19 -39.74
C LEU A 414 -8.95 -21.85 -38.84
N SER A 415 -8.36 -22.96 -39.29
CA SER A 415 -7.30 -23.66 -38.58
C SER A 415 -6.06 -22.78 -38.42
N VAL A 416 -5.63 -22.07 -39.47
CA VAL A 416 -4.50 -21.13 -39.40
C VAL A 416 -4.78 -20.04 -38.38
N LEU A 417 -5.97 -19.43 -38.40
CA LEU A 417 -6.34 -18.39 -37.43
C LEU A 417 -6.27 -18.88 -35.97
N ILE A 418 -6.88 -20.04 -35.69
CA ILE A 418 -6.92 -20.59 -34.33
C ILE A 418 -5.54 -21.07 -33.89
N VAL A 419 -4.86 -21.86 -34.72
CA VAL A 419 -3.53 -22.44 -34.38
C VAL A 419 -2.48 -21.35 -34.25
N ALA A 420 -2.47 -20.33 -35.12
CA ALA A 420 -1.55 -19.21 -35.01
C ALA A 420 -1.80 -18.41 -33.72
N SER A 421 -3.06 -18.09 -33.39
CA SER A 421 -3.39 -17.39 -32.13
C SER A 421 -2.95 -18.21 -30.91
N MET A 422 -3.16 -19.53 -30.95
CA MET A 422 -2.74 -20.44 -29.89
C MET A 422 -1.23 -20.54 -29.76
N TYR A 423 -0.51 -20.67 -30.88
CA TYR A 423 0.95 -20.76 -30.91
C TYR A 423 1.63 -19.44 -30.50
N PHE A 424 1.04 -18.31 -30.87
CA PHE A 424 1.55 -17.01 -30.45
C PHE A 424 1.49 -16.82 -28.93
N ALA A 425 0.41 -17.32 -28.30
CA ALA A 425 0.21 -17.35 -26.87
C ALA A 425 0.44 -18.77 -26.28
N TRP A 426 1.46 -19.49 -26.75
CA TRP A 426 1.71 -20.89 -26.40
C TRP A 426 1.89 -21.20 -24.90
N PRO A 427 2.33 -20.29 -24.00
CA PRO A 427 2.39 -20.61 -22.58
C PRO A 427 1.02 -21.02 -22.02
N GLY A 428 -0.09 -20.50 -22.56
CA GLY A 428 -1.44 -20.93 -22.19
C GLY A 428 -1.78 -22.38 -22.53
N LEU A 429 -0.94 -23.06 -23.32
CA LEU A 429 -1.15 -24.44 -23.76
C LEU A 429 -0.39 -25.46 -22.89
N THR A 430 0.49 -25.04 -21.98
CA THR A 430 1.33 -25.97 -21.20
C THR A 430 0.58 -26.70 -20.09
N GLY A 431 -0.58 -26.17 -19.66
CA GLY A 431 -1.41 -26.75 -18.59
C GLY A 431 -1.21 -26.09 -17.22
N ASP A 432 -0.17 -25.26 -17.08
CA ASP A 432 0.27 -24.58 -15.86
C ASP A 432 0.91 -23.20 -16.14
N PHE A 433 0.77 -22.71 -17.38
CA PHE A 433 1.35 -21.46 -17.86
C PHE A 433 2.88 -21.43 -17.72
N ASN A 434 3.55 -22.37 -18.38
CA ASN A 434 4.99 -22.58 -18.35
C ASN A 434 5.58 -22.58 -16.92
N GLY A 435 4.92 -23.30 -16.01
CA GLY A 435 5.28 -23.39 -14.60
C GLY A 435 4.81 -22.21 -13.73
N LEU A 436 4.33 -21.08 -14.27
CA LEU A 436 3.99 -19.90 -13.47
C LEU A 436 2.80 -20.10 -12.53
N MET A 437 1.82 -20.93 -12.93
CA MET A 437 0.64 -21.25 -12.11
C MET A 437 0.68 -22.67 -11.55
N SER A 438 1.80 -23.39 -11.63
CA SER A 438 1.97 -24.68 -10.96
C SER A 438 1.65 -24.57 -9.43
N PRO A 439 0.81 -25.45 -8.88
CA PRO A 439 0.61 -25.55 -7.44
C PRO A 439 1.91 -25.81 -6.68
N SER A 440 1.96 -25.37 -5.42
CA SER A 440 3.04 -25.68 -4.48
C SER A 440 2.45 -26.34 -3.23
N PRO A 441 2.90 -27.55 -2.85
CA PRO A 441 2.45 -28.17 -1.61
C PRO A 441 2.97 -27.36 -0.43
N VAL A 442 2.07 -27.01 0.49
CA VAL A 442 2.44 -26.30 1.71
C VAL A 442 3.10 -27.29 2.67
N PRO A 443 4.27 -26.98 3.25
CA PRO A 443 4.96 -27.88 4.17
C PRO A 443 4.11 -28.23 5.41
N LYS A 444 4.28 -29.45 5.91
CA LYS A 444 3.53 -29.94 7.07
C LYS A 444 3.80 -29.10 8.31
N GLU A 445 5.06 -28.71 8.56
CA GLU A 445 5.42 -27.86 9.69
C GLU A 445 4.71 -26.49 9.67
N TYR A 446 4.29 -25.99 8.51
CA TYR A 446 3.51 -24.77 8.40
C TYR A 446 2.07 -24.97 8.86
N VAL A 447 1.46 -26.07 8.42
CA VAL A 447 0.10 -26.45 8.82
C VAL A 447 0.05 -26.71 10.32
N ASP A 448 1.02 -27.45 10.85
CA ASP A 448 1.10 -27.76 12.28
C ASP A 448 1.31 -26.48 13.13
N ALA A 449 2.06 -25.48 12.62
CA ALA A 449 2.18 -24.18 13.27
C ALA A 449 0.87 -23.38 13.29
N VAL A 450 0.07 -23.47 12.23
CA VAL A 450 -1.28 -22.86 12.18
C VAL A 450 -2.19 -23.55 13.19
N ASP A 451 -2.21 -24.88 13.24
CA ASP A 451 -3.02 -25.63 14.20
C ASP A 451 -2.63 -25.29 15.66
N TYR A 452 -1.33 -25.16 15.95
CA TYR A 452 -0.86 -24.71 17.27
C TYR A 452 -1.42 -23.33 17.65
N LEU A 453 -1.42 -22.37 16.73
CA LEU A 453 -1.94 -21.02 16.99
C LEU A 453 -3.47 -21.01 17.15
N ASP A 454 -4.21 -21.85 16.42
CA ASP A 454 -5.66 -21.97 16.56
C ASP A 454 -6.03 -22.51 17.95
N GLU A 455 -5.24 -23.46 18.48
CA GLU A 455 -5.45 -24.05 19.81
C GLU A 455 -5.06 -23.12 20.99
N HIS A 456 -4.06 -22.24 20.80
CA HIS A 456 -3.46 -21.46 21.90
C HIS A 456 -3.69 -19.94 21.80
N GLY A 457 -4.32 -19.47 20.73
CA GLY A 457 -4.33 -18.06 20.31
C GLY A 457 -5.50 -17.20 20.77
N ASP A 458 -6.38 -17.70 21.63
CA ASP A 458 -7.59 -16.98 22.07
C ASP A 458 -7.28 -15.59 22.66
N ASN A 459 -7.94 -14.55 22.12
CA ASN A 459 -7.82 -13.14 22.53
C ASN A 459 -6.45 -12.46 22.31
N TYR A 460 -5.55 -13.08 21.53
CA TYR A 460 -4.25 -12.50 21.23
C TYR A 460 -3.97 -12.43 19.74
N LYS A 461 -2.96 -11.63 19.39
CA LYS A 461 -2.46 -11.49 18.02
C LYS A 461 -1.13 -12.19 17.82
N VAL A 462 -0.81 -12.40 16.55
CA VAL A 462 0.45 -12.96 16.09
C VAL A 462 1.20 -12.01 15.15
N LYS A 463 2.52 -11.96 15.29
CA LYS A 463 3.42 -11.34 14.31
C LYS A 463 4.17 -12.41 13.53
N TRP A 464 3.89 -12.49 12.23
CA TRP A 464 4.65 -13.31 11.28
C TRP A 464 5.89 -12.54 10.81
N MET A 465 7.06 -13.18 10.86
CA MET A 465 8.31 -12.60 10.39
C MET A 465 9.33 -13.63 9.87
N PRO A 466 10.15 -13.30 8.87
CA PRO A 466 9.95 -12.16 7.99
C PRO A 466 8.74 -12.39 7.08
N GLY A 467 7.87 -11.40 6.91
CA GLY A 467 6.71 -11.56 6.02
C GLY A 467 7.14 -11.96 4.60
N TYR A 468 6.41 -12.89 3.97
CA TYR A 468 6.74 -13.33 2.61
C TYR A 468 6.72 -12.15 1.64
N ALA A 469 5.62 -11.39 1.52
CA ALA A 469 5.58 -10.08 0.84
C ALA A 469 6.38 -9.98 -0.49
N SER A 470 6.23 -10.95 -1.40
CA SER A 470 6.97 -11.12 -2.67
C SER A 470 8.34 -11.82 -2.58
N ARG A 471 8.72 -12.38 -1.42
CA ARG A 471 9.86 -13.28 -1.19
C ARG A 471 9.61 -14.65 -1.80
N TYR A 472 10.68 -15.35 -2.16
CA TYR A 472 10.62 -16.75 -2.53
C TYR A 472 10.62 -17.59 -1.27
N ALA A 473 9.75 -18.59 -1.18
CA ALA A 473 9.82 -19.61 -0.14
C ALA A 473 10.58 -20.84 -0.66
N THR A 474 11.24 -21.62 0.20
CA THR A 474 11.95 -22.84 -0.24
C THR A 474 11.03 -23.87 -0.89
N TRP A 475 9.74 -23.88 -0.51
CA TRP A 475 8.71 -24.76 -1.05
C TRP A 475 7.92 -24.16 -2.22
N ASN A 476 8.05 -22.85 -2.49
CA ASN A 476 7.43 -22.18 -3.64
C ASN A 476 8.49 -21.60 -4.58
N LYS A 477 8.61 -22.16 -5.78
CA LYS A 477 9.61 -21.73 -6.79
C LYS A 477 9.33 -20.34 -7.40
N LYS A 478 8.42 -19.56 -6.81
CA LYS A 478 7.88 -18.30 -7.30
C LYS A 478 7.79 -17.30 -6.16
N TRP A 479 7.40 -16.07 -6.49
CA TRP A 479 7.06 -15.08 -5.47
C TRP A 479 5.86 -15.53 -4.68
N THR A 480 6.04 -15.65 -3.38
CA THR A 480 4.99 -15.92 -2.40
C THR A 480 4.41 -14.57 -1.97
N GLY A 481 3.10 -14.40 -2.10
CA GLY A 481 2.41 -13.21 -1.58
C GLY A 481 2.31 -13.23 -0.05
N HIS A 482 1.40 -12.48 0.55
CA HIS A 482 1.17 -12.46 2.00
C HIS A 482 0.44 -13.71 2.54
N PHE A 483 0.95 -14.88 2.15
CA PHE A 483 0.36 -16.18 2.46
C PHE A 483 0.31 -16.46 3.95
N ASP A 484 1.31 -15.99 4.66
CA ASP A 484 1.47 -16.06 6.11
C ASP A 484 0.33 -15.36 6.85
N VAL A 485 0.15 -14.08 6.56
CA VAL A 485 -0.89 -13.27 7.19
C VAL A 485 -2.28 -13.80 6.82
N PHE A 486 -2.52 -14.13 5.54
CA PHE A 486 -3.82 -14.63 5.10
C PHE A 486 -4.17 -16.03 5.64
N SER A 487 -3.17 -16.87 5.89
CA SER A 487 -3.35 -18.22 6.44
C SER A 487 -3.38 -18.25 7.97
N SER A 488 -3.18 -17.11 8.65
CA SER A 488 -3.23 -17.02 10.10
C SER A 488 -4.62 -17.41 10.63
N PRO A 489 -4.72 -18.28 11.65
CA PRO A 489 -5.99 -18.66 12.28
C PRO A 489 -6.49 -17.58 13.25
N ILE A 490 -5.55 -16.86 13.87
CA ILE A 490 -5.80 -15.77 14.81
C ILE A 490 -5.41 -14.41 14.20
N PRO A 491 -5.87 -13.28 14.78
CA PRO A 491 -5.56 -11.96 14.25
C PRO A 491 -4.05 -11.72 14.13
N ALA A 492 -3.62 -11.21 12.98
CA ALA A 492 -2.23 -10.93 12.66
C ALA A 492 -2.02 -9.46 12.31
N ILE A 493 -0.87 -8.91 12.68
CA ILE A 493 -0.45 -7.57 12.23
C ILE A 493 0.52 -7.74 11.07
N GLY A 494 -0.03 -7.65 9.86
CA GLY A 494 0.70 -7.73 8.60
C GLY A 494 1.26 -6.39 8.11
N ASP A 495 2.04 -6.46 7.04
CA ASP A 495 2.77 -5.31 6.47
C ASP A 495 2.00 -4.65 5.31
N MET A 496 0.66 -4.75 5.30
CA MET A 496 -0.20 -4.26 4.21
C MET A 496 -0.63 -2.80 4.40
N ILE A 497 -0.65 -2.31 5.64
CA ILE A 497 -0.87 -0.89 5.94
C ILE A 497 0.49 -0.22 6.12
N PHE A 498 0.60 0.98 5.58
CA PHE A 498 1.81 1.80 5.64
C PHE A 498 2.42 1.98 7.04
N TYR A 499 1.60 2.22 8.07
CA TYR A 499 2.08 2.41 9.45
C TYR A 499 2.68 1.10 10.02
N SER A 500 1.98 -0.02 9.87
CA SER A 500 2.48 -1.32 10.33
C SER A 500 3.67 -1.81 9.49
N GLN A 501 3.70 -1.49 8.19
CA GLN A 501 4.84 -1.78 7.32
C GLN A 501 6.10 -1.05 7.79
N TYR A 502 6.01 0.26 8.06
CA TYR A 502 7.13 1.06 8.56
C TYR A 502 7.65 0.49 9.90
N TYR A 503 6.75 0.24 10.85
CA TYR A 503 7.13 -0.33 12.15
C TYR A 503 7.74 -1.74 12.03
N SER A 504 7.25 -2.56 11.09
CA SER A 504 7.77 -3.92 10.89
C SER A 504 9.16 -3.93 10.26
N MET A 505 9.45 -2.97 9.37
CA MET A 505 10.80 -2.77 8.85
C MET A 505 11.75 -2.32 9.96
N TYR A 506 11.31 -1.40 10.82
CA TYR A 506 12.07 -0.95 11.98
C TYR A 506 12.34 -2.12 12.96
N LEU A 507 11.33 -2.92 13.29
CA LEU A 507 11.47 -4.08 14.17
C LEU A 507 12.46 -5.12 13.60
N TYR A 508 12.43 -5.35 12.29
CA TYR A 508 13.39 -6.23 11.63
C TYR A 508 14.82 -5.66 11.68
N ASP A 509 14.98 -4.34 11.55
CA ASP A 509 16.27 -3.62 11.71
C ASP A 509 16.83 -3.77 13.13
N VAL A 510 15.98 -3.61 14.14
CA VAL A 510 16.27 -3.78 15.57
C VAL A 510 16.78 -5.19 15.86
N LEU A 511 16.12 -6.23 15.37
CA LEU A 511 16.54 -7.62 15.53
C LEU A 511 17.82 -7.92 14.74
N LEU A 512 17.91 -7.45 13.48
CA LEU A 512 19.05 -7.71 12.61
C LEU A 512 20.38 -7.16 13.19
N ARG A 513 20.30 -6.05 13.92
CA ARG A 513 21.43 -5.36 14.54
C ARG A 513 21.51 -5.58 16.05
N ASN A 514 20.73 -6.47 16.65
CA ASN A 514 20.78 -6.71 18.09
C ASN A 514 20.60 -5.42 18.93
N LYS A 515 19.71 -4.50 18.52
CA LYS A 515 19.48 -3.20 19.17
C LYS A 515 18.71 -3.31 20.50
N THR A 516 18.11 -4.47 20.81
CA THR A 516 17.31 -4.67 22.03
C THR A 516 17.41 -6.10 22.53
N SER A 517 17.29 -6.27 23.86
CA SER A 517 17.00 -7.56 24.51
C SER A 517 15.54 -7.71 24.95
N ASN A 518 14.69 -6.74 24.63
CA ASN A 518 13.31 -6.60 25.11
C ASN A 518 12.29 -6.49 23.96
N ILE A 519 12.41 -7.34 22.92
CA ILE A 519 11.50 -7.31 21.76
C ILE A 519 10.03 -7.53 22.14
N GLY A 520 9.77 -8.24 23.23
CA GLY A 520 8.43 -8.45 23.75
C GLY A 520 7.74 -7.11 24.09
N GLY A 521 8.48 -6.17 24.67
CA GLY A 521 7.99 -4.82 24.96
C GLY A 521 7.59 -4.02 23.71
N HIS A 522 8.29 -4.20 22.59
CA HIS A 522 7.92 -3.57 21.31
C HIS A 522 6.59 -4.06 20.73
N LEU A 523 6.14 -5.26 21.12
CA LEU A 523 5.01 -5.96 20.55
C LEU A 523 3.81 -6.03 21.52
N ALA A 524 4.08 -5.92 22.83
CA ALA A 524 3.09 -5.97 23.89
C ALA A 524 1.94 -4.97 23.67
N PRO A 525 2.17 -3.69 23.30
CA PRO A 525 1.08 -2.71 23.12
C PRO A 525 0.07 -3.08 22.05
N ALA A 526 0.45 -3.94 21.11
CA ALA A 526 -0.39 -4.38 20.01
C ALA A 526 -1.11 -5.71 20.29
N ASN A 527 -1.16 -6.13 21.55
CA ASN A 527 -1.79 -7.39 21.97
C ASN A 527 -1.15 -8.61 21.27
N ILE A 528 0.13 -8.51 20.88
CA ILE A 528 0.86 -9.60 20.23
C ILE A 528 1.47 -10.50 21.30
N LYS A 529 0.91 -11.70 21.40
CA LYS A 529 1.41 -12.77 22.28
C LYS A 529 2.33 -13.73 21.55
N PHE A 530 2.13 -13.95 20.26
CA PHE A 530 2.90 -14.92 19.49
C PHE A 530 3.75 -14.24 18.43
N ILE A 531 5.00 -14.66 18.32
CA ILE A 531 5.90 -14.30 17.22
C ILE A 531 6.20 -15.58 16.46
N VAL A 532 5.82 -15.62 15.19
CA VAL A 532 6.14 -16.75 14.31
C VAL A 532 7.31 -16.36 13.44
N PHE A 533 8.44 -17.00 13.67
CA PHE A 533 9.61 -16.89 12.81
C PHE A 533 9.70 -18.09 11.87
N HIS A 534 9.83 -17.83 10.56
CA HIS A 534 9.99 -18.88 9.56
C HIS A 534 11.27 -18.68 8.74
N ASN A 535 12.14 -19.69 8.73
CA ASN A 535 13.46 -19.63 8.11
C ASN A 535 13.51 -20.31 6.72
N ASP A 536 12.49 -20.06 5.91
CA ASP A 536 12.34 -20.67 4.58
C ASP A 536 12.32 -19.65 3.44
N THR A 537 12.69 -18.39 3.72
CA THR A 537 12.78 -17.38 2.67
C THR A 537 14.11 -17.46 1.91
N ILE A 538 14.05 -17.34 0.58
CA ILE A 538 15.21 -17.33 -0.32
C ILE A 538 15.46 -15.90 -0.79
N GLU A 539 16.75 -15.54 -0.91
CA GLU A 539 17.31 -14.26 -1.36
C GLU A 539 16.49 -13.54 -2.47
N ILE A 540 16.28 -12.22 -2.33
CA ILE A 540 15.77 -11.34 -3.39
C ILE A 540 16.76 -10.23 -3.73
N ARG A 541 16.89 -9.98 -5.04
CA ARG A 541 17.70 -8.97 -5.75
C ARG A 541 17.80 -7.53 -5.21
N ASN A 542 17.02 -7.10 -4.22
CA ASN A 542 16.97 -5.70 -3.78
C ASN A 542 17.34 -5.46 -2.31
N PHE A 543 17.36 -6.50 -1.50
CA PHE A 543 17.96 -6.49 -0.17
C PHE A 543 18.84 -7.72 -0.17
N GLY A 544 20.18 -7.56 -0.09
CA GLY A 544 21.09 -8.70 -0.01
C GLY A 544 20.60 -9.73 1.01
N LYS A 545 21.03 -11.00 0.87
CA LYS A 545 20.56 -12.16 1.67
C LYS A 545 19.88 -11.74 2.98
N PRO A 546 18.58 -12.06 3.17
CA PRO A 546 17.97 -11.95 4.48
C PRO A 546 18.94 -12.62 5.45
N ASN A 547 19.48 -11.85 6.39
CA ASN A 547 20.31 -12.41 7.44
C ASN A 547 19.38 -13.04 8.49
N ASP A 548 18.43 -13.85 8.02
CA ASP A 548 17.45 -14.59 8.81
C ASP A 548 18.14 -15.43 9.91
N PRO A 549 19.34 -16.01 9.70
CA PRO A 549 20.11 -16.61 10.79
C PRO A 549 20.40 -15.63 11.94
N LYS A 550 20.78 -14.38 11.65
CA LYS A 550 21.03 -13.36 12.68
C LYS A 550 19.75 -12.94 13.39
N VAL A 551 18.64 -12.80 12.67
CA VAL A 551 17.35 -12.44 13.27
C VAL A 551 16.85 -13.58 14.18
N LEU A 552 17.00 -14.83 13.77
CA LEU A 552 16.68 -15.98 14.61
C LEU A 552 17.59 -16.05 15.85
N GLU A 553 18.89 -15.88 15.69
CA GLU A 553 19.85 -15.81 16.81
C GLU A 553 19.47 -14.69 17.78
N SER A 554 19.08 -13.53 17.26
CA SER A 554 18.57 -12.40 18.03
C SER A 554 17.31 -12.79 18.82
N LEU A 555 16.30 -13.39 18.18
CA LEU A 555 15.06 -13.83 18.83
C LEU A 555 15.31 -14.86 19.93
N LEU A 556 16.21 -15.83 19.70
CA LEU A 556 16.59 -16.83 20.69
C LEU A 556 17.34 -16.24 21.90
N SER A 557 17.87 -15.03 21.77
CA SER A 557 18.67 -14.34 22.81
C SER A 557 17.89 -13.27 23.58
N GLN A 558 16.62 -13.05 23.25
CA GLN A 558 15.76 -12.07 23.93
C GLN A 558 15.42 -12.52 25.36
N LYS A 559 15.19 -11.55 26.26
CA LYS A 559 14.91 -11.80 27.67
C LYS A 559 13.42 -11.91 27.99
N ASP A 560 12.55 -11.33 27.17
CA ASP A 560 11.11 -11.18 27.44
C ASP A 560 10.20 -11.95 26.47
N ILE A 561 10.77 -12.89 25.72
CA ILE A 561 10.05 -13.88 24.93
C ILE A 561 10.66 -15.26 25.15
N LYS A 562 9.87 -16.31 24.97
CA LYS A 562 10.32 -17.70 25.12
C LYS A 562 9.91 -18.52 23.91
N LEU A 563 10.80 -19.39 23.42
CA LEU A 563 10.47 -20.35 22.37
C LEU A 563 9.53 -21.42 22.95
N VAL A 564 8.30 -21.51 22.46
CA VAL A 564 7.28 -22.45 22.95
C VAL A 564 7.02 -23.61 22.00
N TRP A 565 7.31 -23.43 20.71
CA TRP A 565 7.10 -24.47 19.71
C TRP A 565 8.10 -24.32 18.56
N LYS A 566 8.53 -25.45 18.00
CA LYS A 566 9.45 -25.51 16.85
C LYS A 566 9.26 -26.81 16.07
N GLU A 567 9.13 -26.68 14.75
CA GLU A 567 9.20 -27.80 13.80
C GLU A 567 9.80 -27.33 12.48
N GLY A 568 10.77 -28.07 11.95
CA GLY A 568 11.43 -27.71 10.68
C GLY A 568 12.00 -26.29 10.69
N PHE A 569 11.54 -25.47 9.74
CA PHE A 569 11.92 -24.05 9.62
C PHE A 569 11.04 -23.08 10.44
N MET A 570 10.00 -23.59 11.13
CA MET A 570 9.02 -22.79 11.87
C MET A 570 9.37 -22.73 13.37
N TYR A 571 9.31 -21.53 13.93
CA TYR A 571 9.58 -21.23 15.34
C TYR A 571 8.46 -20.33 15.87
N ILE A 572 7.86 -20.69 17.00
CA ILE A 572 6.84 -19.88 17.67
C ILE A 572 7.37 -19.48 19.04
N PHE A 573 7.48 -18.17 19.24
CA PHE A 573 7.83 -17.57 20.52
C PHE A 573 6.57 -17.01 21.18
N GLU A 574 6.44 -17.22 22.49
CA GLU A 574 5.43 -16.58 23.33
C GLU A 574 6.06 -15.36 24.00
N ASN A 575 5.39 -14.21 23.86
CA ASN A 575 5.74 -12.96 24.50
C ASN A 575 5.27 -12.96 25.94
N GLU A 576 6.19 -12.69 26.87
CA GLU A 576 5.89 -12.65 28.30
C GLU A 576 5.25 -11.31 28.71
N LYS A 577 5.39 -10.28 27.87
CA LYS A 577 4.72 -8.98 28.02
C LYS A 577 3.50 -8.93 27.09
N THR A 578 2.29 -8.82 27.63
CA THR A 578 1.08 -8.70 26.80
C THR A 578 0.15 -7.61 27.32
N SER A 579 -0.68 -7.09 26.42
CA SER A 579 -1.78 -6.17 26.74
C SER A 579 -3.11 -6.74 26.26
N PRO A 580 -4.25 -6.32 26.85
CA PRO A 580 -5.57 -6.52 26.25
C PRO A 580 -5.70 -5.84 24.88
N LEU A 581 -6.76 -6.17 24.12
CA LEU A 581 -7.07 -5.49 22.86
C LEU A 581 -7.40 -4.00 23.03
N LEU A 582 -8.04 -3.66 24.15
CA LEU A 582 -8.40 -2.31 24.57
C LEU A 582 -8.01 -2.14 26.03
N TYR A 583 -7.20 -1.14 26.33
CA TYR A 583 -6.71 -0.90 27.69
C TYR A 583 -6.42 0.58 27.94
N PRO A 584 -6.54 1.05 29.19
CA PRO A 584 -6.06 2.37 29.57
C PRO A 584 -4.54 2.33 29.63
N SER A 585 -3.91 3.27 28.95
CA SER A 585 -2.48 3.50 29.01
C SER A 585 -2.04 3.79 30.45
N PRO A 586 -1.03 3.11 30.99
CA PRO A 586 -0.55 3.38 32.34
C PRO A 586 0.08 4.76 32.49
N LYS A 587 0.81 5.22 31.47
CA LYS A 587 1.41 6.55 31.41
C LYS A 587 1.48 7.04 29.97
N ASN A 588 1.35 8.33 29.76
CA ASN A 588 1.28 8.92 28.43
C ASN A 588 2.45 9.87 28.21
N PHE A 589 3.25 9.60 27.18
CA PHE A 589 4.43 10.37 26.82
C PHE A 589 4.19 11.09 25.50
N LEU A 590 4.38 12.41 25.50
CA LEU A 590 4.58 13.16 24.26
C LEU A 590 6.05 13.03 23.86
N ALA A 591 6.32 12.42 22.73
CA ALA A 591 7.66 12.25 22.19
C ALA A 591 7.96 13.28 21.11
N ILE A 592 9.11 13.93 21.23
CA ILE A 592 9.66 14.85 20.24
C ILE A 592 11.00 14.27 19.82
N GLY A 593 11.00 13.64 18.65
CA GLY A 593 12.11 12.79 18.27
C GLY A 593 11.85 11.77 17.17
N SER A 594 12.75 10.80 17.11
CA SER A 594 12.80 9.68 16.20
C SER A 594 12.08 8.44 16.78
N ILE A 595 11.90 7.38 15.98
CA ILE A 595 11.29 6.13 16.48
C ILE A 595 12.24 5.35 17.40
N ASP A 596 13.54 5.63 17.33
CA ASP A 596 14.58 4.94 18.10
C ASP A 596 14.32 5.08 19.62
N LEU A 597 13.67 6.16 20.05
CA LEU A 597 13.18 6.37 21.41
C LEU A 597 12.35 5.19 21.97
N ILE A 598 11.58 4.47 21.14
CA ILE A 598 10.82 3.29 21.62
C ILE A 598 11.78 2.20 22.09
N THR A 599 12.89 1.96 21.38
CA THR A 599 13.89 0.97 21.79
C THR A 599 14.59 1.39 23.07
N SER A 600 14.98 2.66 23.19
CA SER A 600 15.66 3.15 24.40
C SER A 600 14.76 3.12 25.63
N MET A 601 13.50 3.55 25.50
CA MET A 601 12.51 3.45 26.59
C MET A 601 12.30 1.99 27.03
N ASN A 602 12.26 1.03 26.09
CA ASN A 602 12.17 -0.40 26.42
C ASN A 602 13.46 -1.00 27.02
N ALA A 603 14.58 -0.28 26.99
CA ALA A 603 15.83 -0.67 27.65
C ALA A 603 15.85 -0.30 29.15
N LEU A 604 14.96 0.60 29.59
CA LEU A 604 14.75 0.96 30.99
C LEU A 604 13.91 -0.12 31.68
N ASP A 605 14.41 -0.68 32.79
CA ASP A 605 13.73 -1.75 33.53
C ASP A 605 12.42 -1.26 34.17
N GLU A 606 12.34 0.04 34.49
CA GLU A 606 11.20 0.69 35.11
C GLU A 606 10.05 0.98 34.13
N PHE A 607 10.32 1.01 32.82
CA PHE A 607 9.33 1.41 31.81
C PHE A 607 8.27 0.32 31.57
N ASP A 608 7.00 0.68 31.72
CA ASP A 608 5.88 -0.18 31.31
C ASP A 608 5.66 -0.03 29.80
N ALA A 609 5.95 -1.08 29.05
CA ALA A 609 5.80 -1.13 27.60
C ALA A 609 4.39 -0.77 27.11
N ASN A 610 3.35 -0.99 27.93
CA ASN A 610 1.97 -0.63 27.59
C ASN A 610 1.69 0.88 27.71
N SER A 611 2.66 1.69 28.11
CA SER A 611 2.55 3.14 28.08
C SER A 611 2.39 3.66 26.65
N SER A 612 1.67 4.77 26.50
CA SER A 612 1.44 5.42 25.21
C SER A 612 2.57 6.39 24.92
N ILE A 613 3.27 6.20 23.80
CA ILE A 613 4.22 7.14 23.24
C ILE A 613 3.60 7.75 21.99
N VAL A 614 3.41 9.07 22.01
CA VAL A 614 2.78 9.82 20.92
C VAL A 614 3.78 10.80 20.33
N PHE A 615 4.20 10.57 19.09
CA PHE A 615 5.21 11.39 18.43
C PHE A 615 4.59 12.64 17.80
N ILE A 616 5.05 13.82 18.18
CA ILE A 616 4.55 15.08 17.62
C ILE A 616 4.70 15.13 16.09
N ASN A 617 5.79 14.55 15.59
CA ASN A 617 6.14 14.47 14.17
C ASN A 617 5.21 13.55 13.35
N GLN A 618 4.26 12.87 14.01
CA GLN A 618 3.24 12.03 13.38
C GLN A 618 1.81 12.54 13.62
N LEU A 619 1.62 13.61 14.38
CA LEU A 619 0.28 14.04 14.75
C LEU A 619 -0.41 14.74 13.59
N PRO A 620 -1.65 14.32 13.21
CA PRO A 620 -2.49 15.17 12.37
C PRO A 620 -3.06 16.34 13.19
N THR A 621 -3.35 16.10 14.48
CA THR A 621 -3.91 17.06 15.44
C THR A 621 -3.29 16.79 16.80
N LEU A 622 -2.84 17.84 17.48
CA LEU A 622 -2.22 17.78 18.80
C LEU A 622 -3.30 17.62 19.89
N PRO A 623 -3.29 16.55 20.69
CA PRO A 623 -4.18 16.43 21.85
C PRO A 623 -3.97 17.56 22.87
N PRO A 624 -4.89 17.78 23.82
CA PRO A 624 -4.63 18.68 24.94
C PRO A 624 -3.37 18.28 25.72
N SER A 625 -2.65 19.24 26.30
CA SER A 625 -1.42 19.00 27.08
C SER A 625 -1.67 18.14 28.32
N GLU A 626 -2.91 18.07 28.80
CA GLU A 626 -3.40 17.23 29.91
C GLU A 626 -3.50 15.75 29.54
N ALA A 627 -3.40 15.40 28.25
CA ALA A 627 -3.34 14.02 27.81
C ALA A 627 -2.01 13.35 28.16
N PHE A 628 -0.96 14.12 28.45
CA PHE A 628 0.40 13.64 28.64
C PHE A 628 0.88 13.82 30.07
N ASP A 629 1.47 12.76 30.63
CA ASP A 629 2.09 12.77 31.96
C ASP A 629 3.53 13.33 31.92
N ALA A 630 4.24 13.17 30.79
CA ALA A 630 5.60 13.68 30.59
C ALA A 630 5.90 13.95 29.11
N VAL A 631 6.92 14.77 28.86
CA VAL A 631 7.48 15.03 27.52
C VAL A 631 8.88 14.43 27.43
N VAL A 632 9.13 13.65 26.39
CA VAL A 632 10.39 12.94 26.17
C VAL A 632 11.04 13.40 24.87
N PHE A 633 12.35 13.63 24.94
CA PHE A 633 13.18 14.12 23.86
C PHE A 633 14.33 13.13 23.63
N ASP A 634 14.59 12.76 22.38
CA ASP A 634 15.77 11.97 21.97
C ASP A 634 16.81 12.83 21.24
N SER A 635 16.77 14.15 21.46
CA SER A 635 17.66 15.09 20.82
C SER A 635 18.10 16.17 21.80
N ALA A 636 19.32 16.68 21.59
CA ALA A 636 19.86 17.82 22.33
C ALA A 636 19.21 19.16 21.90
N GLU A 637 18.60 19.23 20.71
CA GLU A 637 17.93 20.42 20.18
C GLU A 637 16.43 20.18 19.86
N PRO A 638 15.63 19.70 20.82
CA PRO A 638 14.27 19.22 20.52
C PRO A 638 13.28 20.33 20.16
N TYR A 639 13.63 21.58 20.49
CA TYR A 639 12.77 22.74 20.29
C TYR A 639 12.33 22.90 18.83
N TRP A 640 13.25 22.70 17.89
CA TRP A 640 12.99 22.95 16.47
C TRP A 640 12.00 21.96 15.86
N ASP A 641 12.12 20.69 16.22
CA ASP A 641 11.21 19.65 15.73
C ASP A 641 9.81 19.77 16.32
N ALA A 642 9.70 20.24 17.57
CA ALA A 642 8.42 20.58 18.19
C ALA A 642 7.76 21.80 17.52
N LEU A 643 8.55 22.83 17.22
CA LEU A 643 8.07 24.04 16.54
C LEU A 643 7.58 23.72 15.12
N GLY A 644 8.26 22.81 14.40
CA GLY A 644 7.91 22.39 13.04
C GLY A 644 6.46 21.88 12.87
N TYR A 645 5.83 21.42 13.95
CA TYR A 645 4.41 21.05 13.97
C TYR A 645 3.46 22.25 13.76
N PHE A 646 3.79 23.40 14.36
CA PHE A 646 2.95 24.60 14.31
C PHE A 646 3.22 25.45 13.06
N LEU A 647 4.42 25.35 12.49
CA LEU A 647 4.81 26.19 11.35
C LEU A 647 4.04 25.83 10.06
N PRO A 648 3.68 26.83 9.23
CA PRO A 648 3.11 26.60 7.91
C PRO A 648 4.17 25.97 7.00
N THR A 649 4.14 24.65 6.86
CA THR A 649 5.15 23.88 6.13
C THR A 649 4.66 23.39 4.77
N THR A 650 5.48 23.63 3.74
CA THR A 650 5.27 23.18 2.36
C THR A 650 6.11 21.94 2.08
N SER A 651 5.49 20.92 1.48
CA SER A 651 6.18 19.70 1.06
C SER A 651 7.01 19.94 -0.21
N LEU A 652 8.32 19.70 -0.13
CA LEU A 652 9.16 19.74 -1.33
C LEU A 652 8.89 18.55 -2.28
N ALA A 653 8.39 17.44 -1.75
CA ALA A 653 8.07 16.26 -2.52
C ALA A 653 6.91 16.49 -3.52
N GLU A 654 6.05 17.49 -3.28
CA GLU A 654 4.95 17.84 -4.19
C GLU A 654 5.40 18.65 -5.41
N HIS A 655 6.61 19.24 -5.36
CA HIS A 655 7.15 20.10 -6.41
C HIS A 655 8.08 19.38 -7.40
N THR A 656 8.19 18.06 -7.31
CA THR A 656 8.88 17.23 -8.30
C THR A 656 8.10 15.96 -8.57
N SER A 657 7.99 15.61 -9.86
CA SER A 657 7.46 14.31 -10.31
C SER A 657 8.59 13.31 -10.57
N HIS A 658 9.85 13.65 -10.31
CA HIS A 658 11.02 12.82 -10.61
C HIS A 658 11.42 11.93 -9.44
N TYR A 659 11.98 10.75 -9.72
CA TYR A 659 12.64 9.90 -8.72
C TYR A 659 14.14 9.66 -8.97
N ASN A 660 14.73 10.21 -10.03
CA ASN A 660 16.16 9.98 -10.33
C ASN A 660 17.09 10.88 -9.49
N TYR A 661 17.58 10.33 -8.38
CA TYR A 661 18.48 11.01 -7.44
C TYR A 661 19.88 11.32 -7.98
N ARG A 662 20.26 10.76 -9.13
CA ARG A 662 21.60 10.97 -9.74
C ARG A 662 21.66 12.14 -10.70
N THR A 663 20.51 12.67 -11.11
CA THR A 663 20.43 13.76 -12.10
C THR A 663 19.70 14.99 -11.57
N GLY A 664 18.94 14.85 -10.48
CA GLY A 664 18.17 15.95 -9.91
C GLY A 664 17.60 15.60 -8.54
N TRP A 665 16.70 16.45 -8.04
CA TRP A 665 15.97 16.23 -6.79
C TRP A 665 14.88 15.17 -6.99
N SER A 666 15.06 14.05 -6.29
CA SER A 666 14.20 12.86 -6.34
C SER A 666 13.18 12.87 -5.22
N ARG A 667 11.91 12.65 -5.55
CA ARG A 667 10.81 12.49 -4.60
C ARG A 667 10.90 11.15 -3.86
N THR A 668 10.82 11.18 -2.53
CA THR A 668 10.60 10.00 -1.70
C THR A 668 9.83 10.35 -0.41
N ASN A 669 9.81 9.46 0.58
CA ASN A 669 9.26 9.71 1.91
C ASN A 669 10.01 8.89 2.97
N CYS A 670 10.17 9.44 4.19
CA CYS A 670 10.83 8.80 5.34
C CYS A 670 10.32 7.39 5.62
N TYR A 671 9.05 7.10 5.34
CA TYR A 671 8.41 5.84 5.66
C TYR A 671 8.49 4.78 4.55
N THR A 672 9.35 4.96 3.55
CA THR A 672 9.43 4.07 2.38
C THR A 672 10.69 3.23 2.39
N THR A 673 10.60 2.01 1.86
CA THR A 673 11.76 1.14 1.63
C THR A 673 12.88 1.83 0.84
N THR A 674 12.52 2.68 -0.12
CA THR A 674 13.49 3.43 -0.93
C THR A 674 14.35 4.36 -0.07
N TRP A 675 13.76 5.13 0.84
CA TRP A 675 14.52 5.99 1.75
C TRP A 675 15.50 5.19 2.61
N HIS A 676 15.04 4.10 3.21
CA HIS A 676 15.91 3.27 4.05
C HIS A 676 17.02 2.56 3.26
N THR A 677 16.82 2.24 1.98
CA THR A 677 17.90 1.77 1.12
C THR A 677 18.99 2.84 0.97
N HIS A 678 18.60 4.11 0.78
CA HIS A 678 19.57 5.21 0.72
C HIS A 678 20.32 5.35 2.04
N LEU A 679 19.65 5.32 3.19
CA LEU A 679 20.30 5.43 4.49
C LEU A 679 21.23 4.24 4.76
N SER A 680 20.67 3.02 4.83
CA SER A 680 21.40 1.84 5.31
C SER A 680 22.41 1.30 4.30
N THR A 681 22.03 1.16 3.02
CA THR A 681 22.83 0.45 2.03
C THR A 681 23.86 1.37 1.38
N PHE A 682 23.45 2.59 1.00
CA PHE A 682 24.35 3.51 0.32
C PHE A 682 25.17 4.36 1.28
N ASN A 683 24.61 4.74 2.43
CA ASN A 683 25.27 5.65 3.36
C ASN A 683 25.69 5.01 4.68
N ARG A 684 25.31 3.75 4.97
CA ARG A 684 25.59 3.08 6.26
C ARG A 684 25.07 3.91 7.45
N ILE A 685 23.85 4.41 7.33
CA ILE A 685 23.12 5.13 8.37
C ILE A 685 21.98 4.23 8.84
N ASP A 686 21.86 4.04 10.14
CA ASP A 686 20.94 3.12 10.80
C ASP A 686 19.97 3.81 11.78
N HIS A 687 19.76 5.11 11.57
CA HIS A 687 18.83 5.95 12.32
C HIS A 687 17.49 6.11 11.59
N TRP A 688 16.38 6.10 12.34
CA TRP A 688 15.02 6.02 11.79
C TRP A 688 14.16 7.24 12.14
N ASN A 689 13.78 8.01 11.12
CA ASN A 689 13.18 9.33 11.31
C ASN A 689 11.78 9.51 10.76
N PHE A 690 11.10 10.55 11.26
CA PHE A 690 9.80 11.00 10.77
C PHE A 690 9.92 12.20 9.83
N GLY A 691 8.92 12.36 8.95
CA GLY A 691 8.89 13.42 7.95
C GLY A 691 7.55 14.16 7.88
N TYR A 692 6.84 14.26 9.01
CA TYR A 692 5.50 14.89 9.13
C TYR A 692 4.44 14.35 8.16
N TYR A 693 4.64 13.13 7.63
CA TYR A 693 3.90 12.60 6.48
C TYR A 693 3.89 13.51 5.22
N LYS A 694 4.79 14.50 5.15
CA LYS A 694 4.90 15.45 4.04
C LYS A 694 5.89 15.02 2.95
N GLY A 695 6.47 13.82 3.02
CA GLY A 695 7.45 13.35 2.02
C GLY A 695 8.74 14.19 2.02
N LEU A 696 9.72 13.83 1.20
CA LEU A 696 10.98 14.56 1.10
C LEU A 696 11.56 14.48 -0.32
N VAL A 697 12.55 15.32 -0.59
CA VAL A 697 13.40 15.21 -1.78
C VAL A 697 14.82 14.84 -1.39
N LEU A 698 15.50 14.04 -2.20
CA LEU A 698 16.91 13.70 -2.03
C LEU A 698 17.69 13.76 -3.34
N THR A 699 19.01 13.91 -3.27
CA THR A 699 19.88 13.88 -4.45
C THR A 699 21.33 13.60 -4.09
N TYR A 700 22.09 13.12 -5.09
CA TYR A 700 23.55 12.96 -5.09
C TYR A 700 24.17 13.79 -6.23
N ALA A 701 23.35 14.58 -6.94
CA ALA A 701 23.76 15.27 -8.15
C ALA A 701 24.27 16.67 -7.82
N ASP A 702 25.57 16.88 -7.96
CA ASP A 702 26.19 18.19 -7.73
C ASP A 702 25.60 19.23 -8.71
N GLY A 703 25.28 20.42 -8.18
CA GLY A 703 24.63 21.50 -8.91
C GLY A 703 23.15 21.28 -9.28
N ALA A 704 22.49 20.22 -8.79
CA ALA A 704 21.09 19.97 -9.09
C ALA A 704 20.17 21.07 -8.52
N LYS A 705 19.28 21.60 -9.36
CA LYS A 705 18.30 22.63 -8.96
C LYS A 705 16.87 22.17 -9.15
N MET A 706 16.01 22.51 -8.22
CA MET A 706 14.56 22.38 -8.31
C MET A 706 13.93 23.73 -7.98
N SER A 707 13.07 24.23 -8.86
CA SER A 707 12.36 25.49 -8.65
C SER A 707 10.86 25.31 -8.72
N PHE A 708 10.14 26.07 -7.91
CA PHE A 708 8.69 26.15 -7.92
C PHE A 708 8.26 27.53 -7.44
N ASP A 709 7.03 27.89 -7.77
CA ASP A 709 6.47 29.19 -7.43
C ASP A 709 5.60 29.05 -6.17
N ILE A 710 5.67 30.05 -5.31
CA ILE A 710 4.83 30.18 -4.12
C ILE A 710 4.09 31.51 -4.19
N ASP A 711 2.88 31.55 -3.63
CA ASP A 711 2.10 32.78 -3.53
C ASP A 711 2.24 33.36 -2.12
N VAL A 712 2.76 34.58 -2.03
CA VAL A 712 2.92 35.32 -0.78
C VAL A 712 1.74 36.28 -0.64
N PRO A 713 0.89 36.12 0.37
CA PRO A 713 -0.44 36.75 0.40
C PRO A 713 -0.41 38.25 0.71
N SER A 714 0.72 38.79 1.17
CA SER A 714 0.85 40.20 1.57
C SER A 714 2.31 40.60 1.69
N LEU A 715 2.62 41.86 1.39
CA LEU A 715 3.90 42.48 1.73
C LEU A 715 4.09 42.49 3.25
N ASP A 716 5.07 41.74 3.76
CA ASP A 716 5.32 41.60 5.20
C ASP A 716 6.76 41.13 5.50
N ARG A 717 7.08 40.97 6.79
CA ARG A 717 8.34 40.41 7.28
C ARG A 717 8.21 38.91 7.50
N TYR A 718 9.01 38.12 6.82
CA TYR A 718 8.98 36.67 6.84
C TYR A 718 10.28 36.06 7.37
N ILE A 719 10.15 34.91 8.02
CA ILE A 719 11.25 33.98 8.34
C ILE A 719 11.07 32.74 7.48
N ILE A 720 12.15 32.31 6.84
CA ILE A 720 12.19 31.11 6.01
C ILE A 720 12.91 30.03 6.80
N GLY A 721 12.32 28.83 6.87
CA GLY A 721 12.96 27.66 7.44
C GLY A 721 13.10 26.53 6.42
N MET A 722 14.18 25.75 6.54
CA MET A 722 14.42 24.54 5.74
C MET A 722 14.81 23.39 6.67
N ARG A 723 14.05 22.30 6.63
CA ARG A 723 14.37 21.07 7.35
C ARG A 723 15.15 20.12 6.46
N TYR A 724 16.44 19.94 6.73
CA TYR A 724 17.37 19.15 5.92
C TYR A 724 18.01 18.02 6.73
N PHE A 725 18.50 16.99 6.04
CA PHE A 725 19.09 15.80 6.66
C PHE A 725 20.60 15.96 6.85
N HIS A 726 21.03 16.23 8.08
CA HIS A 726 22.43 16.34 8.46
C HIS A 726 23.03 14.95 8.61
N ASN A 727 24.07 14.62 7.83
CA ASN A 727 24.59 13.27 7.73
C ASN A 727 26.05 13.22 7.26
N LYS A 728 26.74 12.10 7.52
CA LYS A 728 28.19 12.00 7.29
C LYS A 728 28.64 12.06 5.81
N ASN A 729 27.70 11.86 4.88
CA ASN A 729 27.96 11.94 3.45
C ASN A 729 27.28 13.19 2.83
N GLY A 730 26.89 14.14 3.68
CA GLY A 730 26.27 15.40 3.32
C GLY A 730 27.17 16.33 2.52
N GLY A 731 26.72 17.56 2.34
CA GLY A 731 27.43 18.61 1.64
C GLY A 731 26.61 19.90 1.58
N GLY A 732 27.00 20.83 0.73
CA GLY A 732 26.36 22.14 0.63
C GLY A 732 24.93 22.09 0.07
N ILE A 733 24.00 22.77 0.74
CA ILE A 733 22.62 23.01 0.30
C ILE A 733 22.35 24.50 0.32
N ARG A 734 21.73 25.03 -0.73
CA ARG A 734 21.34 26.44 -0.79
C ARG A 734 19.90 26.62 -1.25
N LEU A 735 19.17 27.47 -0.53
CA LEU A 735 17.81 27.88 -0.86
C LEU A 735 17.81 29.33 -1.33
N TYR A 736 17.07 29.60 -2.40
CA TYR A 736 16.95 30.93 -2.99
C TYR A 736 15.49 31.38 -3.06
N ILE A 737 15.26 32.69 -2.89
CA ILE A 737 14.03 33.39 -3.28
C ILE A 737 14.39 34.40 -4.36
N ASP A 738 13.72 34.33 -5.51
CA ASP A 738 13.93 35.22 -6.66
C ASP A 738 15.41 35.38 -7.07
N GLY A 739 16.15 34.28 -6.96
CA GLY A 739 17.58 34.22 -7.29
C GLY A 739 18.52 34.74 -6.20
N GLN A 740 18.01 35.26 -5.06
CA GLN A 740 18.83 35.63 -3.91
C GLN A 740 18.94 34.48 -2.91
N PRO A 741 20.15 34.10 -2.47
CA PRO A 741 20.32 33.03 -1.49
C PRO A 741 19.84 33.51 -0.11
N VAL A 742 18.96 32.71 0.51
CA VAL A 742 18.36 33.02 1.82
C VAL A 742 18.76 32.03 2.92
N ILE A 743 19.13 30.80 2.54
CA ILE A 743 19.70 29.78 3.43
C ILE A 743 20.88 29.14 2.69
N ASP A 744 22.02 29.03 3.36
CA ASP A 744 23.23 28.38 2.88
C ASP A 744 23.81 27.53 4.03
N VAL A 745 23.73 26.20 3.90
CA VAL A 745 24.10 25.25 4.95
C VAL A 745 24.98 24.14 4.41
N ASN A 746 25.84 23.60 5.27
CA ASN A 746 26.51 22.32 5.02
C ASN A 746 25.82 21.24 5.84
N SER A 747 25.40 20.16 5.19
CA SER A 747 24.76 19.03 5.85
C SER A 747 25.72 17.92 6.28
N GLU A 748 27.03 18.05 6.02
CA GLU A 748 28.02 17.06 6.41
C GLU A 748 28.25 17.04 7.93
N GLY A 749 28.01 15.89 8.58
CA GLY A 749 28.35 15.69 10.00
C GLY A 749 27.83 14.37 10.61
N ASN A 750 28.10 14.15 11.89
CA ASN A 750 27.91 12.83 12.52
C ASN A 750 26.49 12.55 13.08
N LEU A 751 25.61 13.55 13.16
CA LEU A 751 24.27 13.42 13.78
C LEU A 751 23.36 12.42 13.05
N ASN A 752 23.40 12.38 11.71
CA ASN A 752 22.54 11.54 10.86
C ASN A 752 21.03 11.72 11.10
N ASP A 753 20.60 12.96 11.33
CA ASP A 753 19.21 13.33 11.67
C ASP A 753 18.72 14.55 10.88
N PHE A 754 17.42 14.81 10.88
CA PHE A 754 16.83 16.02 10.33
C PHE A 754 16.97 17.19 11.29
N VAL A 755 17.47 18.30 10.77
CA VAL A 755 17.65 19.55 11.52
C VAL A 755 17.06 20.73 10.75
N TRP A 756 16.80 21.82 11.47
CA TRP A 756 16.25 23.05 10.90
C TRP A 756 17.33 24.11 10.71
N ALA A 757 17.30 24.78 9.55
CA ALA A 757 17.98 26.06 9.34
C ALA A 757 16.94 27.14 9.07
N PHE A 758 17.16 28.32 9.65
CA PHE A 758 16.30 29.50 9.46
C PHE A 758 17.10 30.65 8.86
N SER A 759 16.45 31.45 8.02
CA SER A 759 17.00 32.70 7.49
C SER A 759 16.94 33.82 8.51
N ASP A 760 17.65 34.92 8.23
CA ASP A 760 17.31 36.22 8.82
C ASP A 760 15.89 36.64 8.43
N VAL A 761 15.35 37.67 9.10
CA VAL A 761 14.04 38.24 8.75
C VAL A 761 14.13 38.99 7.41
N LEU A 762 13.30 38.59 6.46
CA LEU A 762 13.26 39.14 5.11
C LEU A 762 11.96 39.93 4.89
N THR A 763 12.01 41.01 4.11
CA THR A 763 10.78 41.67 3.62
C THR A 763 10.50 41.11 2.23
N ILE A 764 9.33 40.47 2.06
CA ILE A 764 8.92 39.83 0.80
C ILE A 764 7.65 40.54 0.32
N ASP A 765 7.63 40.93 -0.96
CA ASP A 765 6.49 41.58 -1.59
C ASP A 765 5.26 40.65 -1.66
N GLU A 766 4.08 41.21 -1.93
CA GLU A 766 2.89 40.42 -2.23
C GLU A 766 2.99 39.86 -3.65
N GLY A 767 2.62 38.58 -3.82
CA GLY A 767 2.48 37.93 -5.11
C GLY A 767 3.31 36.66 -5.27
N VAL A 768 3.58 36.30 -6.52
CA VAL A 768 4.23 35.03 -6.86
C VAL A 768 5.75 35.17 -6.81
N HIS A 769 6.38 34.40 -5.93
CA HIS A 769 7.84 34.35 -5.77
C HIS A 769 8.39 32.99 -6.17
N ARG A 770 9.59 32.98 -6.75
CA ARG A 770 10.23 31.75 -7.21
C ARG A 770 11.22 31.22 -6.16
N ILE A 771 10.91 30.06 -5.61
CA ILE A 771 11.84 29.30 -4.76
C ILE A 771 12.75 28.45 -5.63
N THR A 772 14.04 28.38 -5.28
CA THR A 772 14.96 27.41 -5.88
C THR A 772 15.78 26.71 -4.80
N LEU A 773 15.74 25.39 -4.78
CA LEU A 773 16.60 24.54 -3.97
C LEU A 773 17.77 24.03 -4.82
N GLU A 774 19.00 24.28 -4.39
CA GLU A 774 20.23 23.83 -5.03
C GLU A 774 20.96 22.82 -4.13
N ASN A 775 21.33 21.68 -4.72
CA ASN A 775 22.33 20.80 -4.18
C ASN A 775 23.69 21.30 -4.66
N VAL A 776 24.49 21.91 -3.80
CA VAL A 776 25.82 22.38 -4.21
C VAL A 776 26.71 21.18 -4.46
N GLU A 777 26.80 20.28 -3.47
CA GLU A 777 27.55 19.02 -3.54
C GLU A 777 27.06 18.03 -2.48
N GLY A 778 27.41 16.75 -2.63
CA GLY A 778 27.19 15.71 -1.61
C GLY A 778 25.80 15.07 -1.63
N PHE A 779 25.56 14.13 -0.70
CA PHE A 779 24.26 13.48 -0.52
C PHE A 779 23.36 14.30 0.39
N ASN A 780 22.38 14.97 -0.22
CA ASN A 780 21.46 15.85 0.50
C ASN A 780 20.02 15.37 0.41
N ALA A 781 19.29 15.55 1.51
CA ALA A 781 17.86 15.35 1.57
C ALA A 781 17.19 16.49 2.33
N VAL A 782 16.02 16.93 1.84
CA VAL A 782 15.26 18.05 2.41
C VAL A 782 13.78 17.65 2.49
N ASN A 783 13.18 17.80 3.66
CA ASN A 783 11.82 17.33 3.95
C ASN A 783 10.78 18.41 3.61
N VAL A 784 10.84 19.53 4.32
CA VAL A 784 9.87 20.64 4.20
C VAL A 784 10.59 21.98 4.24
N ILE A 785 9.95 22.99 3.68
CA ILE A 785 10.28 24.39 3.92
C ILE A 785 9.11 25.08 4.61
N THR A 786 9.38 26.18 5.30
CA THR A 786 8.35 27.04 5.89
C THR A 786 8.64 28.48 5.55
N ILE A 787 7.58 29.26 5.33
CA ILE A 787 7.64 30.70 5.10
C ILE A 787 6.56 31.28 5.99
N ALA A 788 6.97 31.73 7.16
CA ALA A 788 6.06 32.20 8.20
C ALA A 788 6.24 33.71 8.37
N LYS A 789 5.14 34.43 8.58
CA LYS A 789 5.25 35.83 9.01
C LYS A 789 5.99 35.86 10.35
N THR A 790 6.79 36.89 10.57
CA THR A 790 7.60 37.01 11.79
C THR A 790 6.71 37.04 13.03
N GLU A 791 5.54 37.70 12.95
CA GLU A 791 4.57 37.73 14.06
C GLU A 791 3.95 36.34 14.32
N GLU A 792 3.55 35.62 13.27
CA GLU A 792 3.00 34.26 13.38
C GLU A 792 4.04 33.29 13.94
N TYR A 793 5.29 33.36 13.48
CA TYR A 793 6.40 32.56 13.98
C TYR A 793 6.62 32.78 15.50
N GLU A 794 6.63 34.03 15.96
CA GLU A 794 6.77 34.35 17.38
C GLU A 794 5.55 33.93 18.21
N GLU A 795 4.35 33.95 17.62
CA GLU A 795 3.15 33.42 18.24
C GLU A 795 3.21 31.90 18.39
N ASP A 796 3.59 31.19 17.33
CA ASP A 796 3.72 29.73 17.32
C ASP A 796 4.82 29.24 18.26
N LYS A 797 5.92 29.98 18.36
CA LYS A 797 6.94 29.80 19.40
C LYS A 797 6.33 29.87 20.80
N LYS A 798 5.49 30.87 21.09
CA LYS A 798 4.81 30.97 22.40
C LYS A 798 3.80 29.83 22.60
N LYS A 799 3.11 29.40 21.54
CA LYS A 799 2.15 28.28 21.61
C LYS A 799 2.84 26.98 22.00
N ILE A 800 3.93 26.61 21.33
CA ILE A 800 4.65 25.37 21.68
C ILE A 800 5.24 25.44 23.08
N MET A 801 5.83 26.57 23.48
CA MET A 801 6.38 26.70 24.84
C MET A 801 5.29 26.53 25.90
N ARG A 802 4.15 27.21 25.75
CA ARG A 802 2.99 27.04 26.65
C ARG A 802 2.46 25.61 26.67
N TYR A 803 2.44 24.94 25.52
CA TYR A 803 1.99 23.57 25.42
C TYR A 803 2.92 22.59 26.15
N LEU A 804 4.22 22.88 26.15
CA LEU A 804 5.23 22.09 26.85
C LEU A 804 5.40 22.51 28.32
N GLU A 805 4.87 23.64 28.79
CA GLU A 805 4.99 24.06 30.19
C GLU A 805 4.32 23.07 31.18
N ASN A 806 4.79 23.06 32.45
CA ASN A 806 4.16 22.34 33.58
C ASN A 806 4.03 20.80 33.41
N ARG A 807 4.89 20.21 32.59
CA ARG A 807 5.02 18.76 32.44
C ARG A 807 6.48 18.36 32.64
N PRO A 808 6.75 17.24 33.32
CA PRO A 808 8.09 16.71 33.42
C PRO A 808 8.77 16.61 32.05
N LYS A 809 10.03 17.00 32.01
CA LYS A 809 10.90 16.94 30.84
C LYS A 809 11.89 15.80 31.03
N ILE A 810 12.03 14.96 30.01
CA ILE A 810 12.98 13.86 29.97
C ILE A 810 13.78 13.99 28.68
N TYR A 811 15.08 14.24 28.80
CA TYR A 811 16.02 14.13 27.69
C TYR A 811 16.68 12.77 27.81
N LEU A 812 16.30 11.85 26.93
CA LEU A 812 16.83 10.50 26.86
C LEU A 812 17.76 10.46 25.64
N LEU A 813 19.07 10.54 25.89
CA LEU A 813 20.08 10.63 24.85
C LEU A 813 20.97 9.39 24.86
N GLU A 814 21.15 8.76 23.71
CA GLU A 814 22.10 7.67 23.53
C GLU A 814 23.51 8.20 23.30
N ALA A 815 24.48 7.58 23.96
CA ALA A 815 25.83 8.09 23.96
C ALA A 815 26.47 8.11 22.56
N GLU A 816 26.15 7.13 21.72
CA GLU A 816 26.78 6.95 20.41
C GLU A 816 26.14 7.75 19.27
N SER A 817 24.89 8.19 19.40
CA SER A 817 24.19 8.97 18.37
C SER A 817 24.04 10.44 18.73
N ASP A 818 23.79 10.74 20.01
CA ASP A 818 23.30 12.07 20.40
C ASP A 818 24.39 12.91 21.08
N LEU A 819 25.51 12.28 21.49
CA LEU A 819 26.65 12.95 22.09
C LEU A 819 27.83 13.04 21.12
N ASN A 820 28.54 14.17 21.17
CA ASN A 820 29.77 14.35 20.40
C ASN A 820 30.95 13.65 21.10
N SER A 821 31.40 12.56 20.49
CA SER A 821 32.51 11.74 20.94
C SER A 821 33.86 12.27 20.45
N ILE A 822 34.80 12.54 21.37
CA ILE A 822 36.16 13.00 21.06
C ILE A 822 37.16 11.96 21.55
N ASN A 823 37.99 11.45 20.63
CA ASN A 823 38.97 10.37 20.89
C ASN A 823 38.34 9.13 21.57
N ALA A 824 37.09 8.82 21.25
CA ALA A 824 36.35 7.69 21.79
C ALA A 824 35.97 6.73 20.65
N ASN A 825 35.74 5.46 20.99
CA ASN A 825 35.31 4.45 20.05
C ASN A 825 33.87 4.05 20.34
N ILE A 826 33.07 3.80 19.31
CA ILE A 826 31.73 3.22 19.46
C ILE A 826 31.87 1.70 19.39
N THR A 827 31.19 0.97 20.28
CA THR A 827 31.23 -0.49 20.28
C THR A 827 30.50 -1.09 19.08
N ASP A 828 30.84 -2.34 18.74
CA ASP A 828 29.98 -3.15 17.88
C ASP A 828 28.60 -3.38 18.52
N TYR A 829 27.63 -3.70 17.65
CA TYR A 829 26.26 -3.99 18.02
C TYR A 829 26.12 -5.18 19.00
N ASN A 830 25.47 -4.95 20.14
CA ASN A 830 25.23 -5.93 21.19
C ASN A 830 24.01 -5.57 22.07
N MET A 831 23.12 -6.53 22.31
CA MET A 831 21.86 -6.32 23.05
C MET A 831 21.98 -5.89 24.51
N LYS A 832 23.19 -5.94 25.08
CA LYS A 832 23.42 -5.49 26.46
C LYS A 832 23.33 -3.96 26.61
N TRP A 833 23.48 -3.25 25.51
CA TRP A 833 23.45 -1.79 25.43
C TRP A 833 22.08 -1.30 24.96
N SER A 834 21.66 -0.12 25.41
CA SER A 834 20.52 0.59 24.81
C SER A 834 20.84 0.91 23.35
N LEU A 835 19.85 0.76 22.47
CA LEU A 835 20.03 0.83 21.00
C LEU A 835 21.17 -0.02 20.40
N GLY A 836 21.69 -0.97 21.18
CA GLY A 836 22.69 -1.95 20.80
C GLY A 836 24.14 -1.45 20.81
N ARG A 837 24.47 -0.21 21.17
CA ARG A 837 25.86 0.28 21.18
C ARG A 837 26.13 1.16 22.39
N ALA A 838 27.41 1.30 22.73
CA ALA A 838 27.88 2.20 23.78
C ALA A 838 29.14 2.92 23.29
N VAL A 839 29.52 3.99 23.98
CA VAL A 839 30.77 4.72 23.74
C VAL A 839 31.83 4.23 24.72
N GLU A 840 32.94 3.72 24.19
CA GLU A 840 34.15 3.39 24.94
C GLU A 840 34.99 4.64 25.18
N LEU A 841 35.07 5.05 26.45
CA LEU A 841 35.87 6.17 26.92
C LEU A 841 37.15 5.67 27.61
N THR A 842 38.24 6.39 27.39
CA THR A 842 39.52 6.24 28.08
C THR A 842 39.93 7.57 28.73
N ASN A 843 41.08 7.60 29.40
CA ASN A 843 41.60 8.81 30.04
C ASN A 843 41.99 9.95 29.08
N TYR A 844 41.95 9.71 27.76
CA TYR A 844 42.14 10.72 26.71
C TYR A 844 40.84 11.05 25.95
N SER A 845 39.75 10.38 26.31
CA SER A 845 38.45 10.50 25.65
C SER A 845 37.55 11.44 26.44
N ARG A 846 36.66 12.12 25.73
CA ARG A 846 35.54 12.84 26.34
C ARG A 846 34.34 12.81 25.42
N VAL A 847 33.15 12.86 26.01
CA VAL A 847 31.89 13.10 25.29
C VAL A 847 31.28 14.40 25.78
N ASN A 848 30.63 15.13 24.88
CA ASN A 848 29.89 16.32 25.24
C ASN A 848 28.65 16.53 24.37
N ALA A 849 27.69 17.26 24.91
CA ALA A 849 26.54 17.78 24.17
C ALA A 849 26.14 19.13 24.77
N ASP A 850 25.69 20.04 23.91
CA ASP A 850 25.06 21.29 24.33
C ASP A 850 23.55 21.09 24.23
N ILE A 851 22.87 20.98 25.38
CA ILE A 851 21.45 20.62 25.47
C ILE A 851 20.61 21.88 25.66
N HIS A 852 19.58 22.04 24.83
CA HIS A 852 18.57 23.08 24.95
C HIS A 852 17.47 22.69 25.95
N ILE A 853 17.51 23.30 27.14
CA ILE A 853 16.56 23.12 28.23
C ILE A 853 15.28 23.91 27.96
N ILE A 854 14.17 23.21 27.71
CA ILE A 854 12.87 23.79 27.33
C ILE A 854 12.23 24.52 28.52
N ASP A 855 12.37 24.00 29.74
CA ASP A 855 11.85 24.64 30.94
C ASP A 855 12.94 24.78 32.00
N THR A 856 13.40 25.99 32.27
CA THR A 856 14.46 26.26 33.25
C THR A 856 13.94 26.48 34.68
N ASN A 857 12.62 26.49 34.88
CA ASN A 857 12.03 26.68 36.20
C ASN A 857 12.32 25.54 37.19
N PRO A 858 12.11 24.24 36.81
CA PRO A 858 12.37 23.12 37.71
C PRO A 858 13.85 22.87 37.95
N THR A 859 14.11 21.99 38.92
CA THR A 859 15.42 21.34 39.08
C THR A 859 15.49 20.08 38.24
N TYR A 860 16.69 19.74 37.79
CA TYR A 860 16.98 18.59 36.95
C TYR A 860 17.98 17.66 37.63
N ARG A 861 17.91 16.37 37.31
CA ARG A 861 18.95 15.38 37.61
C ARG A 861 19.41 14.73 36.32
N LEU A 862 20.72 14.53 36.25
CA LEU A 862 21.38 13.70 35.25
C LEU A 862 21.60 12.31 35.84
N ALA A 863 21.09 11.30 35.15
CA ALA A 863 21.38 9.89 35.34
C ALA A 863 22.20 9.37 34.16
N LEU A 864 23.29 8.63 34.43
CA LEU A 864 24.14 8.03 33.40
C LEU A 864 24.26 6.54 33.63
N LYS A 865 24.08 5.76 32.56
CA LYS A 865 24.31 4.32 32.59
C LYS A 865 25.74 4.04 32.14
N VAL A 866 26.54 3.57 33.10
CA VAL A 866 27.98 3.37 32.93
C VAL A 866 28.39 1.96 33.33
N VAL A 867 29.35 1.40 32.59
CA VAL A 867 29.95 0.10 32.89
C VAL A 867 31.46 0.25 32.96
N SER A 868 32.05 -0.10 34.11
CA SER A 868 33.49 -0.09 34.35
C SER A 868 33.91 -1.16 35.36
N GLU A 869 35.17 -1.57 35.32
CA GLU A 869 35.83 -2.43 36.32
C GLU A 869 36.61 -1.61 37.38
N GLY A 870 36.53 -0.27 37.32
CA GLY A 870 37.20 0.63 38.25
C GLY A 870 37.67 1.92 37.58
N SER A 871 36.88 2.99 37.69
CA SER A 871 37.19 4.31 37.13
C SER A 871 36.52 5.43 37.92
N ILE A 872 37.05 6.65 37.82
CA ILE A 872 36.37 7.88 38.23
C ILE A 872 35.74 8.49 36.99
N VAL A 873 34.43 8.71 37.03
CA VAL A 873 33.67 9.40 36.00
C VAL A 873 33.49 10.85 36.42
N HIS A 874 34.12 11.75 35.68
CA HIS A 874 34.02 13.21 35.85
C HIS A 874 32.86 13.73 35.00
N VAL A 875 31.86 14.32 35.65
CA VAL A 875 30.62 14.79 35.02
C VAL A 875 30.47 16.29 35.24
N ASN A 876 30.54 17.05 34.16
CA ASN A 876 30.29 18.49 34.15
C ASN A 876 28.93 18.77 33.53
N VAL A 877 28.07 19.50 34.23
CA VAL A 877 26.75 19.93 33.75
C VAL A 877 26.63 21.43 33.96
N GLY A 878 26.81 22.21 32.90
CA GLY A 878 26.86 23.66 32.95
C GLY A 878 27.96 24.15 33.90
N ARG A 879 27.55 24.71 35.05
CA ARG A 879 28.47 25.21 36.09
C ARG A 879 28.77 24.20 37.21
N TYR A 880 28.13 23.04 37.20
CA TYR A 880 28.28 22.01 38.23
C TYR A 880 29.28 20.94 37.76
N SER A 881 30.05 20.40 38.70
CA SER A 881 31.06 19.36 38.45
C SER A 881 30.99 18.32 39.55
N TYR A 882 30.97 17.05 39.17
CA TYR A 882 30.82 15.91 40.07
C TYR A 882 31.75 14.77 39.66
N ASP A 883 32.29 14.06 40.66
CA ASP A 883 33.13 12.87 40.46
C ASP A 883 32.43 11.65 41.07
N PHE A 884 32.32 10.57 40.29
CA PHE A 884 31.71 9.32 40.72
C PHE A 884 32.70 8.17 40.58
N GLU A 885 32.89 7.40 41.66
CA GLU A 885 33.65 6.15 41.60
C GLU A 885 32.75 5.02 41.10
N VAL A 886 33.15 4.35 40.02
CA VAL A 886 32.35 3.31 39.34
C VAL A 886 33.16 2.03 39.23
N ASN A 887 32.65 0.96 39.85
CA ASN A 887 33.33 -0.34 39.95
C ASN A 887 32.52 -1.50 39.32
N ASN A 888 31.33 -1.24 38.80
CA ASN A 888 30.44 -2.20 38.15
C ASN A 888 29.48 -1.48 37.18
N SER A 889 28.57 -2.24 36.55
CA SER A 889 27.46 -1.69 35.76
C SER A 889 26.43 -1.06 36.70
N THR A 890 26.29 0.26 36.65
CA THR A 890 25.34 0.99 37.51
C THR A 890 24.85 2.27 36.83
N TRP A 891 23.65 2.70 37.22
CA TRP A 891 23.22 4.08 37.05
C TRP A 891 23.96 4.96 38.07
N ILE A 892 24.51 6.08 37.62
CA ILE A 892 25.03 7.15 38.49
C ILE A 892 24.10 8.36 38.41
N TYR A 893 23.88 9.01 39.55
CA TYR A 893 22.94 10.13 39.67
C TYR A 893 23.61 11.36 40.23
N THR A 894 23.47 12.48 39.53
CA THR A 894 23.83 13.79 40.06
C THR A 894 22.81 14.27 41.10
N PRO A 895 23.19 15.19 42.01
CA PRO A 895 22.23 15.95 42.81
C PRO A 895 21.30 16.82 41.94
N PRO A 896 20.06 17.12 42.39
CA PRO A 896 19.18 18.06 41.71
C PRO A 896 19.83 19.42 41.48
N MET A 897 19.70 19.97 40.28
CA MET A 897 20.38 21.21 39.87
C MET A 897 19.50 22.11 39.00
N LYS A 898 19.65 23.42 39.14
CA LYS A 898 19.03 24.39 38.22
C LYS A 898 19.92 24.61 37.00
N LEU A 899 19.32 24.49 35.82
CA LEU A 899 20.00 24.59 34.53
C LEU A 899 19.60 25.86 33.79
N ASN A 900 20.49 26.31 32.90
CA ASN A 900 20.21 27.41 31.98
C ASN A 900 19.62 26.85 30.68
N GLU A 901 19.00 27.72 29.89
CA GLU A 901 18.41 27.36 28.59
C GLU A 901 19.39 26.59 27.69
N LEU A 902 20.65 27.01 27.63
CA LEU A 902 21.72 26.24 27.00
C LEU A 902 22.64 25.68 28.07
N THR A 903 22.69 24.35 28.19
CA THR A 903 23.51 23.65 29.18
C THR A 903 24.42 22.63 28.53
N ARG A 904 25.73 22.84 28.67
CA ARG A 904 26.75 21.88 28.24
C ARG A 904 26.86 20.73 29.23
N VAL A 905 26.76 19.51 28.74
CA VAL A 905 27.14 18.29 29.46
C VAL A 905 28.47 17.81 28.91
N GLU A 906 29.44 17.53 29.77
CA GLU A 906 30.72 16.94 29.39
C GLU A 906 31.08 15.81 30.36
N ILE A 907 31.42 14.65 29.82
CA ILE A 907 31.81 13.46 30.58
C ILE A 907 33.21 13.05 30.17
N SER A 908 34.08 12.85 31.15
CA SER A 908 35.43 12.31 30.99
C SER A 908 35.72 11.31 32.10
N VAL A 909 36.75 10.49 31.92
CA VAL A 909 36.98 9.33 32.80
C VAL A 909 38.46 9.17 33.13
N SER A 910 38.78 8.60 34.29
CA SER A 910 40.18 8.35 34.68
C SER A 910 40.75 7.05 34.10
N ASN A 911 39.89 6.08 33.80
CA ASN A 911 40.18 4.76 33.23
C ASN A 911 39.09 4.35 32.23
N LYS A 912 39.22 3.18 31.63
CA LYS A 912 38.27 2.66 30.65
C LYS A 912 36.84 2.54 31.22
N VAL A 913 35.87 3.14 30.52
CA VAL A 913 34.43 3.11 30.83
C VAL A 913 33.64 2.93 29.54
N TYR A 914 32.55 2.19 29.60
CA TYR A 914 31.52 2.21 28.57
C TYR A 914 30.36 3.07 29.04
N LEU A 915 30.03 4.11 28.28
CA LEU A 915 28.86 4.96 28.49
C LEU A 915 27.77 4.50 27.50
N ASP A 916 26.62 4.12 28.06
CA ASP A 916 25.48 3.57 27.31
C ASP A 916 24.46 4.69 27.05
N GLU A 917 23.76 5.11 28.10
CA GLU A 917 22.60 6.00 28.00
C GLU A 917 22.71 7.17 28.98
N LEU A 918 22.14 8.31 28.60
CA LEU A 918 22.06 9.53 29.39
C LEU A 918 20.61 9.97 29.55
N LEU A 919 20.12 10.07 30.77
CA LEU A 919 18.81 10.63 31.10
C LEU A 919 18.96 11.93 31.89
N LEU A 920 18.56 13.06 31.33
CA LEU A 920 18.42 14.32 32.05
C LEU A 920 16.94 14.62 32.25
N TYR A 921 16.46 14.63 33.50
CA TYR A 921 15.03 14.77 33.78
C TYR A 921 14.72 15.77 34.90
N SER A 922 13.56 16.41 34.80
CA SER A 922 13.05 17.33 35.82
C SER A 922 12.55 16.57 37.06
N THR A 923 12.89 17.03 38.27
CA THR A 923 12.59 16.33 39.53
C THR A 923 11.26 16.72 40.19
N GLU A 924 10.32 17.32 39.45
CA GLU A 924 9.05 17.79 40.03
C GLU A 924 8.16 16.66 40.53
N ASN A 925 8.27 15.49 39.91
CA ASN A 925 7.43 14.31 40.21
C ASN A 925 8.17 13.20 40.96
N GLY A 926 9.39 13.47 41.41
CA GLY A 926 10.23 12.49 42.11
C GLY A 926 11.70 12.62 41.77
N ASP A 927 12.51 11.81 42.44
CA ASP A 927 13.97 11.88 42.39
C ASP A 927 14.58 10.74 41.55
N GLY A 928 13.88 9.63 41.33
CA GLY A 928 14.35 8.45 40.61
C GLY A 928 13.87 8.37 39.16
N ILE A 929 14.47 7.47 38.36
CA ILE A 929 14.00 7.17 36.99
C ILE A 929 12.60 6.57 37.05
N GLU A 930 12.34 5.70 38.04
CA GLU A 930 11.06 5.06 38.32
C GLU A 930 9.90 6.06 38.46
N ASP A 931 10.15 7.25 39.01
CA ASP A 931 9.12 8.27 39.19
C ASP A 931 8.71 8.89 37.84
N VAL A 932 9.65 9.00 36.91
CA VAL A 932 9.49 9.76 35.67
C VAL A 932 9.13 8.89 34.48
N VAL A 933 9.67 7.66 34.37
CA VAL A 933 9.29 6.72 33.30
C VAL A 933 8.43 5.56 33.78
N GLY A 934 8.43 5.27 35.08
CA GLY A 934 7.72 4.13 35.63
C GLY A 934 6.21 4.28 35.60
N LYS A 935 5.55 3.14 35.79
CA LYS A 935 4.09 3.00 35.76
C LYS A 935 3.43 3.93 36.77
N LYS A 936 2.42 4.66 36.33
CA LYS A 936 1.48 5.35 37.22
C LYS A 936 0.33 4.40 37.54
N GLU A 937 0.03 4.21 38.83
CA GLU A 937 -1.13 3.42 39.24
C GLU A 937 -2.40 4.12 38.74
N SER A 938 -3.24 3.37 38.01
CA SER A 938 -4.51 3.85 37.49
C SER A 938 -5.62 2.92 37.95
N GLU A 939 -6.66 3.49 38.56
CA GLU A 939 -7.87 2.77 38.93
C GLU A 939 -8.84 2.60 37.75
N THR A 940 -8.46 3.06 36.55
CA THR A 940 -9.29 2.96 35.35
C THR A 940 -9.52 1.51 34.97
N LYS A 941 -10.79 1.08 34.98
CA LYS A 941 -11.20 -0.24 34.49
C LYS A 941 -11.88 -0.08 33.14
N VAL A 942 -11.40 -0.85 32.17
CA VAL A 942 -11.97 -0.90 30.82
C VAL A 942 -12.38 -2.34 30.54
N GLU A 943 -13.67 -2.53 30.29
CA GLU A 943 -14.25 -3.78 29.81
C GLU A 943 -14.85 -3.53 28.43
N TRP A 944 -14.87 -4.53 27.57
CA TRP A 944 -15.38 -4.36 26.21
C TRP A 944 -16.08 -5.62 25.71
N GLU A 945 -17.04 -5.40 24.82
CA GLU A 945 -17.76 -6.43 24.10
C GLU A 945 -17.66 -6.14 22.61
N LYS A 946 -17.11 -7.10 21.85
CA LYS A 946 -17.06 -7.00 20.40
C LYS A 946 -18.47 -7.23 19.83
N LYS A 947 -19.03 -6.23 19.14
CA LYS A 947 -20.31 -6.34 18.41
C LYS A 947 -20.08 -6.80 16.97
N SER A 948 -19.02 -6.31 16.33
CA SER A 948 -18.55 -6.73 15.00
C SER A 948 -17.06 -6.40 14.83
N ASP A 949 -16.45 -6.78 13.70
CA ASP A 949 -15.08 -6.33 13.36
C ASP A 949 -14.96 -4.79 13.27
N THR A 950 -16.08 -4.07 13.15
CA THR A 950 -16.15 -2.61 12.98
C THR A 950 -16.71 -1.86 14.19
N GLU A 951 -17.10 -2.57 15.25
CA GLU A 951 -17.80 -1.97 16.38
C GLU A 951 -17.57 -2.73 17.69
N TYR A 952 -17.20 -1.99 18.73
CA TYR A 952 -17.02 -2.46 20.09
C TYR A 952 -17.83 -1.58 21.04
N LEU A 953 -18.53 -2.22 21.97
CA LEU A 953 -19.13 -1.54 23.12
C LEU A 953 -18.11 -1.56 24.25
N VAL A 954 -17.77 -0.40 24.79
CA VAL A 954 -16.75 -0.26 25.83
C VAL A 954 -17.41 0.28 27.09
N HIS A 955 -17.18 -0.39 28.21
CA HIS A 955 -17.62 -0.01 29.55
C HIS A 955 -16.41 0.47 30.32
N VAL A 956 -16.50 1.67 30.90
CA VAL A 956 -15.39 2.30 31.60
C VAL A 956 -15.84 2.74 32.98
N LYS A 957 -14.96 2.53 33.95
CA LYS A 957 -15.03 3.12 35.28
C LYS A 957 -13.70 3.80 35.57
N THR A 958 -13.71 5.11 35.75
CA THR A 958 -12.51 5.91 36.01
C THR A 958 -12.80 7.11 36.90
N GLU A 959 -11.82 7.53 37.70
CA GLU A 959 -11.87 8.77 38.48
C GLU A 959 -11.17 9.95 37.78
N ASN A 960 -10.34 9.67 36.76
CA ASN A 960 -9.54 10.67 36.06
C ASN A 960 -9.66 10.48 34.53
N PRO A 961 -9.45 11.55 33.74
CA PRO A 961 -9.19 11.44 32.32
C PRO A 961 -8.10 10.40 32.03
N PHE A 962 -8.24 9.67 30.93
CA PHE A 962 -7.30 8.63 30.58
C PHE A 962 -7.12 8.53 29.06
N TYR A 963 -6.08 7.81 28.67
CA TYR A 963 -5.76 7.56 27.28
C TYR A 963 -6.03 6.09 26.97
N LEU A 964 -6.99 5.83 26.09
CA LEU A 964 -7.37 4.48 25.66
C LEU A 964 -6.49 4.07 24.48
N VAL A 965 -5.81 2.93 24.59
CA VAL A 965 -5.11 2.31 23.46
C VAL A 965 -5.98 1.21 22.87
N PHE A 966 -6.12 1.23 21.54
CA PHE A 966 -6.75 0.16 20.77
C PHE A 966 -5.70 -0.52 19.91
N SER A 967 -5.44 -1.79 20.24
CA SER A 967 -4.32 -2.60 19.72
C SER A 967 -4.46 -3.03 18.25
N ASN A 968 -5.28 -2.33 17.46
CA ASN A 968 -5.34 -2.44 16.01
C ASN A 968 -4.46 -1.40 15.33
N VAL A 969 -4.01 -1.69 14.11
CA VAL A 969 -3.19 -0.78 13.32
C VAL A 969 -3.95 0.54 13.09
N PHE A 970 -3.22 1.65 13.18
CA PHE A 970 -3.76 2.98 13.05
C PHE A 970 -4.48 3.16 11.71
N GLU A 971 -5.72 3.61 11.79
CA GLU A 971 -6.51 4.06 10.64
C GLU A 971 -7.35 5.28 11.08
N PRO A 972 -7.23 6.44 10.42
CA PRO A 972 -7.89 7.71 10.81
C PRO A 972 -9.44 7.71 10.88
N ASN A 973 -10.09 6.61 10.51
CA ASN A 973 -11.53 6.44 10.44
C ASN A 973 -12.11 5.63 11.62
N TRP A 974 -11.28 5.28 12.60
CA TRP A 974 -11.73 4.80 13.91
C TRP A 974 -12.08 5.96 14.84
N TYR A 975 -13.22 5.83 15.53
CA TYR A 975 -13.71 6.87 16.43
C TYR A 975 -14.33 6.30 17.69
N VAL A 976 -14.20 7.05 18.78
CA VAL A 976 -14.98 6.87 19.99
C VAL A 976 -16.20 7.80 19.93
N ILE A 977 -17.38 7.27 20.22
CA ILE A 977 -18.64 8.02 20.28
C ILE A 977 -19.20 7.95 21.70
N ILE A 978 -19.19 9.09 22.40
CA ILE A 978 -19.71 9.25 23.77
C ILE A 978 -20.80 10.33 23.73
N ASP A 979 -22.02 10.02 24.16
CA ASP A 979 -23.15 10.97 24.19
C ASP A 979 -23.42 11.72 22.85
N GLY A 980 -23.06 11.10 21.72
CA GLY A 980 -23.17 11.69 20.38
C GLY A 980 -21.97 12.54 19.94
N GLU A 981 -21.01 12.79 20.82
CA GLU A 981 -19.75 13.45 20.52
C GLU A 981 -18.73 12.47 19.93
N LYS A 982 -17.98 12.91 18.93
CA LYS A 982 -17.02 12.09 18.17
C LYS A 982 -15.59 12.47 18.55
N ILE A 983 -14.86 11.54 19.15
CA ILE A 983 -13.44 11.70 19.51
C ILE A 983 -12.60 11.06 18.41
N ASN A 984 -11.69 11.83 17.83
CA ASN A 984 -10.73 11.36 16.81
C ASN A 984 -9.63 10.52 17.47
N ASN A 985 -9.16 9.52 16.74
CA ASN A 985 -7.98 8.77 17.14
C ASN A 985 -6.68 9.54 16.84
N VAL A 986 -5.62 9.11 17.52
CA VAL A 986 -4.25 9.62 17.41
C VAL A 986 -3.30 8.44 17.21
N ILE A 987 -2.25 8.65 16.40
CA ILE A 987 -1.21 7.64 16.19
C ILE A 987 -0.46 7.46 17.50
N THR A 988 -0.53 6.26 18.05
CA THR A 988 0.12 5.90 19.32
C THR A 988 1.10 4.76 19.08
N ASN A 989 2.27 4.82 19.71
CA ASN A 989 3.35 3.85 19.55
C ASN A 989 3.69 3.62 18.07
N THR A 990 3.70 4.68 17.26
CA THR A 990 3.97 4.72 15.81
C THR A 990 2.90 4.11 14.90
N TYR A 991 2.16 3.09 15.34
CA TYR A 991 1.29 2.32 14.43
C TYR A 991 -0.05 1.89 15.02
N LEU A 992 -0.41 2.27 16.25
CA LEU A 992 -1.67 1.91 16.92
C LEU A 992 -2.63 3.10 17.04
N ASN A 993 -3.88 2.80 17.37
CA ASN A 993 -4.90 3.82 17.63
C ASN A 993 -4.92 4.20 19.12
N GLY A 994 -4.87 5.49 19.43
CA GLY A 994 -5.08 6.02 20.78
C GLY A 994 -6.19 7.05 20.83
N PHE A 995 -6.84 7.18 21.98
CA PHE A 995 -7.93 8.13 22.21
C PHE A 995 -7.78 8.77 23.59
N TYR A 996 -7.69 10.09 23.66
CA TYR A 996 -7.80 10.81 24.92
C TYR A 996 -9.27 10.97 25.29
N ILE A 997 -9.65 10.50 26.48
CA ILE A 997 -11.02 10.57 27.00
C ILE A 997 -11.00 11.37 28.30
N ASP A 998 -11.65 12.54 28.28
CA ASP A 998 -11.72 13.49 29.38
C ASP A 998 -12.90 13.26 30.35
N ARG A 999 -13.78 12.32 30.00
CA ARG A 999 -14.93 11.92 30.82
C ARG A 999 -14.49 11.06 32.01
N VAL A 1000 -15.17 11.27 33.15
CA VAL A 1000 -14.95 10.54 34.40
C VAL A 1000 -16.24 9.92 34.91
N GLY A 1001 -16.13 8.96 35.82
CA GLY A 1001 -17.24 8.18 36.39
C GLY A 1001 -17.38 6.81 35.72
N GLU A 1002 -18.60 6.27 35.77
CA GLU A 1002 -18.97 4.98 35.18
C GLU A 1002 -19.92 5.20 34.00
N TYR A 1003 -19.48 4.83 32.81
CA TYR A 1003 -20.23 5.08 31.57
C TYR A 1003 -19.86 4.06 30.49
N SER A 1004 -20.55 4.13 29.35
CA SER A 1004 -20.30 3.28 28.20
C SER A 1004 -20.25 4.09 26.93
N PHE A 1005 -19.43 3.66 25.98
CA PHE A 1005 -19.33 4.30 24.66
C PHE A 1005 -19.10 3.28 23.56
N THR A 1006 -19.27 3.74 22.32
CA THR A 1006 -19.04 2.90 21.14
C THR A 1006 -17.72 3.30 20.47
N LEU A 1007 -16.83 2.32 20.29
CA LEU A 1007 -15.67 2.43 19.41
C LEU A 1007 -16.06 1.86 18.04
N THR A 1008 -16.02 2.66 16.98
CA THR A 1008 -16.55 2.28 15.66
C THR A 1008 -15.68 2.72 14.48
N TYR A 1009 -15.62 1.89 13.45
CA TYR A 1009 -15.05 2.21 12.15
C TYR A 1009 -16.10 2.90 11.28
N TYR A 1010 -16.05 4.23 11.25
CA TYR A 1010 -17.15 5.09 10.74
C TYR A 1010 -17.58 4.83 9.29
N PRO A 1011 -16.69 4.50 8.33
CA PRO A 1011 -17.08 4.23 6.94
C PRO A 1011 -18.06 3.07 6.80
N GLU A 1012 -18.11 2.14 7.75
CA GLU A 1012 -19.07 1.01 7.73
C GLU A 1012 -20.53 1.48 7.75
N ARG A 1013 -20.81 2.64 8.38
CA ARG A 1013 -22.16 3.24 8.35
C ARG A 1013 -22.58 3.65 6.94
N PHE A 1014 -21.66 4.22 6.18
CA PHE A 1014 -21.90 4.61 4.79
C PHE A 1014 -22.00 3.40 3.85
N ALA A 1015 -21.25 2.34 4.13
CA ALA A 1015 -21.44 1.06 3.47
C ALA A 1015 -22.86 0.53 3.69
N THR A 1016 -23.37 0.61 4.93
CA THR A 1016 -24.75 0.22 5.27
C THR A 1016 -25.79 1.02 4.47
N TYR A 1017 -25.64 2.34 4.35
CA TYR A 1017 -26.51 3.16 3.49
C TYR A 1017 -26.41 2.78 2.02
N GLY A 1018 -25.20 2.54 1.53
CA GLY A 1018 -24.97 2.10 0.17
C GLY A 1018 -25.57 0.72 -0.14
N TRP A 1019 -25.57 -0.21 0.82
CA TRP A 1019 -26.27 -1.49 0.71
C TRP A 1019 -27.78 -1.28 0.56
N GLY A 1020 -28.37 -0.37 1.32
CA GLY A 1020 -29.77 0.01 1.18
C GLY A 1020 -30.11 0.51 -0.22
N ILE A 1021 -29.30 1.42 -0.77
CA ILE A 1021 -29.47 1.94 -2.13
C ILE A 1021 -29.29 0.85 -3.19
N THR A 1022 -28.29 -0.01 -3.01
CA THR A 1022 -28.04 -1.17 -3.89
C THR A 1022 -29.24 -2.11 -3.92
N PHE A 1023 -29.81 -2.42 -2.76
CA PHE A 1023 -31.01 -3.27 -2.64
C PHE A 1023 -32.24 -2.65 -3.30
N LEU A 1024 -32.51 -1.36 -3.05
CA LEU A 1024 -33.62 -0.64 -3.71
C LEU A 1024 -33.45 -0.60 -5.23
N THR A 1025 -32.22 -0.44 -5.72
CA THR A 1025 -31.90 -0.45 -7.15
C THR A 1025 -32.14 -1.83 -7.77
N LEU A 1026 -31.81 -2.92 -7.06
CA LEU A 1026 -32.12 -4.28 -7.49
C LEU A 1026 -33.64 -4.52 -7.60
N LEU A 1027 -34.42 -4.07 -6.60
CA LEU A 1027 -35.89 -4.14 -6.65
C LEU A 1027 -36.45 -3.35 -7.84
N PHE A 1028 -35.93 -2.14 -8.07
CA PHE A 1028 -36.31 -1.33 -9.23
C PHE A 1028 -36.01 -2.04 -10.55
N CYS A 1029 -34.85 -2.70 -10.68
CA CYS A 1029 -34.50 -3.49 -11.86
C CYS A 1029 -35.47 -4.65 -12.11
N ILE A 1030 -35.90 -5.34 -11.06
CA ILE A 1030 -36.90 -6.43 -11.16
C ILE A 1030 -38.24 -5.89 -11.66
N LEU A 1031 -38.67 -4.74 -11.14
CA LEU A 1031 -39.90 -4.06 -11.57
C LEU A 1031 -39.85 -3.62 -13.04
N LEU A 1032 -38.70 -3.08 -13.50
CA LEU A 1032 -38.50 -2.71 -14.90
C LEU A 1032 -38.64 -3.91 -15.84
N ILE A 1033 -38.06 -5.06 -15.49
CA ILE A 1033 -38.20 -6.30 -16.27
C ILE A 1033 -39.65 -6.79 -16.27
N TYR A 1034 -40.34 -6.72 -15.12
CA TYR A 1034 -41.72 -7.15 -15.02
C TYR A 1034 -42.67 -6.28 -15.87
N ARG A 1035 -42.47 -4.95 -15.88
CA ARG A 1035 -43.30 -4.01 -16.65
C ARG A 1035 -43.16 -4.14 -18.18
N GLU A 1036 -42.01 -4.60 -18.67
CA GLU A 1036 -41.76 -4.79 -20.11
C GLU A 1036 -42.32 -6.13 -20.66
N ARG A 1037 -42.57 -7.10 -19.75
CA ARG A 1037 -43.26 -8.36 -20.08
C ARG A 1037 -44.75 -8.10 -20.28
#